data_AF-A0AAD4BQJ3-F1
#
_entry.id   AF-A0AAD4BQJ3-F1
#
_cell.length_a   1.000
_cell.length_b   1.000
_cell.length_c   1.000
_cell.angle_alpha   90.00
_cell.angle_beta   90.00
_cell.angle_gamma   90.00
#
_symmetry.space_group_name_H-M   'P 1'
#
loop_
_entity.id
_entity.type
_entity.pdbx_description
1 polymer ?
#
loop_
_entity_poly.entity_id
_entity_poly.type
_entity_poly.pdbx_seq_one_letter_code
_entity_poly.pdbx_strand_id
1 'polypeptide(L)'
;MLLQWCNLKPLGPSNLASIRFASPCRVQSVKIFPTGAKPFANCPDIVARTEPDSFFIDVYFNAHPVPGSQDGKHKLKAPNALIPTVIAYSGGMTEFAIDMGADFGTRLMIVRGDFESVSMAVYGEVVTDSTASVTSYTPGLLQLPEPVSISPALDLANVSDPTCLARQLLALIPSAPSLNLVIRLMFCLKPPNDDWDLPEFPHLYSDLNEEDIDIDLDSAFRCLSRPVAEDVSVESLQRFVEKIADAIGPLDDTQAYLVSGILCRSASQNPHLAQALMQSIDLENVFDVSNLNDDDTIYSLLDASTNPDIAELLEVDWFKDLLRSVESLPTARREVKKGARRLTARLRDWQVLEEALSNPEANFADACRFLREIGTEEKSFGIWLSCMIMHGNLWTSVRDGPPRGDGPFASFLDPPLTAISHGDFLGFVRAYIGVASVLAVYAFSDSLPNDHCRERTLGVLRLWQDVPGYREIVNHLLLLRQMIFRLESMTIDNDPPAQSGIHAENIVLNLVNEPRCYLSSDFVKCLQSWQPFSLTYINEEERISLNRAAMIADDGPRGAIEELVRTDSPPFDLGRVRELRVAVAVILHELEEEEAGDWNVLDMAWRGGKQGMVFHVIDLASTVSRELKALCSLTIPQPLEAGLPEQLLLLADDLLPLVIHLEPLSVTASRSMRCIIVAIADIFTCANLFLSQTPVPPSFVVTGKRVRQTCVAVLRQLSEMRGVDSARRGPALFLRTLLEHGLRVDDTDPAHRVQQIYTLVDCLIPESGPEVAQSNSRWVLSVIPLILTDLGTFFRSLDVDRRLDFIDRLVTLDNGTLNVGEWLLAEEFKHMAGVARLLGGMRSPHHILAQYEVNLYLQLIARLLDKSSKHSDMCMTTICTMPEASGALVDTITSMLSARLHSTYLVQICRTLMSSPSLSDSTLKFAIALALIRGITVSELGIGTGETFDSVRAMLSTVSEAELGLDRLLWEFGHCFSSIAGSGNSFDSLDVQSVVRALDWLCDKLPGPSDLPGLSWDKWDKLCEVFQNGVLPDMYPALKSIKGKLTPLPDASIPTTLIADGRVSPLMLSIHTLEEVLQPPAPVPCTPTRKHRSLASGRDRDVLGLVALSPPTALLRSPAISGLSKMYTRNDFRELRQTPSARQNTSRMPSLHVDQFEFGLATSSPHVQPQIDPSVVGLQPFGLGPPFSMS
;
A
#
# COMPACT_ATOMS: atom_id res chain seq x y z
N MET A 1 4.43 -18.28 34.91
CA MET A 1 4.54 -19.24 36.04
C MET A 1 3.32 -19.09 36.95
N LEU A 2 2.81 -20.16 37.59
CA LEU A 2 1.73 -20.02 38.59
C LEU A 2 2.29 -19.36 39.87
N LEU A 3 1.74 -18.21 40.25
CA LEU A 3 2.13 -17.45 41.45
C LEU A 3 1.31 -17.87 42.67
N GLN A 4 0.00 -18.05 42.51
CA GLN A 4 -0.91 -18.40 43.61
C GLN A 4 -2.15 -19.13 43.09
N TRP A 5 -2.63 -20.12 43.85
CA TRP A 5 -3.98 -20.69 43.73
C TRP A 5 -4.75 -20.41 45.04
N CYS A 6 -6.00 -19.94 44.96
CA CYS A 6 -6.81 -19.69 46.14
C CYS A 6 -8.32 -19.75 45.87
N ASN A 7 -9.07 -20.10 46.91
CA ASN A 7 -10.53 -19.92 46.98
C ASN A 7 -10.80 -18.75 47.92
N LEU A 8 -11.05 -17.56 47.36
CA LEU A 8 -11.27 -16.35 48.12
C LEU A 8 -12.72 -16.27 48.59
N LYS A 9 -12.90 -15.83 49.83
CA LYS A 9 -14.19 -15.44 50.40
C LYS A 9 -14.08 -14.02 50.94
N PRO A 10 -15.02 -13.11 50.62
CA PRO A 10 -14.93 -11.76 51.14
C PRO A 10 -15.18 -11.73 52.65
N LEU A 11 -14.54 -10.78 53.34
CA LEU A 11 -14.65 -10.57 54.78
C LEU A 11 -15.15 -9.15 55.08
N GLY A 12 -16.15 -9.05 55.97
CA GLY A 12 -16.70 -7.78 56.45
C GLY A 12 -17.73 -7.12 55.53
N PRO A 13 -18.32 -5.98 55.93
CA PRO A 13 -19.41 -5.31 55.20
C PRO A 13 -18.98 -4.66 53.87
N SER A 14 -17.68 -4.69 53.56
CA SER A 14 -17.12 -4.09 52.34
C SER A 14 -16.93 -5.08 51.19
N ASN A 15 -17.28 -6.36 51.37
CA ASN A 15 -17.12 -7.44 50.41
C ASN A 15 -15.69 -7.55 49.80
N LEU A 16 -14.67 -7.54 50.67
CA LEU A 16 -13.26 -7.54 50.26
C LEU A 16 -12.53 -8.84 50.62
N ALA A 17 -11.71 -9.34 49.71
CA ALA A 17 -10.69 -10.35 49.92
C ALA A 17 -9.31 -9.79 49.50
N SER A 18 -8.21 -10.40 49.96
CA SER A 18 -6.88 -9.98 49.52
C SER A 18 -5.91 -11.15 49.40
N ILE A 19 -5.01 -11.07 48.43
CA ILE A 19 -3.90 -11.97 48.20
C ILE A 19 -2.62 -11.21 48.48
N ARG A 20 -1.81 -11.73 49.40
CA ARG A 20 -0.48 -11.20 49.71
C ARG A 20 0.57 -12.14 49.15
N PHE A 21 1.39 -11.64 48.23
CA PHE A 21 2.51 -12.39 47.67
C PHE A 21 3.73 -12.30 48.61
N ALA A 22 4.48 -13.40 48.71
CA ALA A 22 5.67 -13.49 49.58
C ALA A 22 6.83 -12.60 49.08
N SER A 23 6.91 -12.39 47.77
CA SER A 23 7.89 -11.56 47.07
C SER A 23 7.18 -10.63 46.08
N PRO A 24 7.79 -9.49 45.66
CA PRO A 24 7.24 -8.71 44.56
C PRO A 24 7.14 -9.59 43.31
N CYS A 25 5.97 -9.59 42.68
CA CYS A 25 5.71 -10.32 41.46
C CYS A 25 5.07 -9.41 40.42
N ARG A 26 5.29 -9.71 39.14
CA ARG A 26 4.54 -9.13 38.04
C ARG A 26 3.45 -10.12 37.67
N VAL A 27 2.20 -9.76 37.93
CA VAL A 27 1.05 -10.58 37.53
C VAL A 27 0.83 -10.36 36.03
N GLN A 28 0.72 -11.44 35.27
CA GLN A 28 0.48 -11.44 33.82
C GLN A 28 -0.96 -11.85 33.50
N SER A 29 -1.53 -12.79 34.25
CA SER A 29 -2.92 -13.19 34.07
C SER A 29 -3.56 -13.72 35.36
N VAL A 30 -4.89 -13.64 35.43
CA VAL A 30 -5.72 -14.23 36.48
C VAL A 30 -6.76 -15.12 35.81
N LYS A 31 -6.86 -16.36 36.27
CA LYS A 31 -7.79 -17.35 35.73
C LYS A 31 -8.81 -17.73 36.78
N ILE A 32 -10.11 -17.59 36.46
CA ILE A 32 -11.23 -17.94 37.33
C ILE A 32 -11.83 -19.26 36.83
N PHE A 33 -12.16 -20.14 37.76
CA PHE A 33 -12.68 -21.48 37.47
C PHE A 33 -14.12 -21.62 37.98
N PRO A 34 -15.02 -22.25 37.20
CA PRO A 34 -16.40 -22.44 37.63
C PRO A 34 -16.49 -23.54 38.69
N THR A 35 -17.60 -23.58 39.42
CA THR A 35 -17.84 -24.62 40.42
C THR A 35 -17.77 -26.02 39.80
N GLY A 36 -16.99 -26.92 40.41
CA GLY A 36 -16.80 -28.30 39.96
C GLY A 36 -15.63 -28.52 38.98
N ALA A 37 -15.00 -27.46 38.47
CA ALA A 37 -13.82 -27.61 37.62
C ALA A 37 -12.60 -28.16 38.38
N LYS A 38 -11.74 -28.91 37.69
CA LYS A 38 -10.48 -29.47 38.21
C LYS A 38 -9.29 -28.80 37.53
N PRO A 39 -8.72 -27.73 38.12
CA PRO A 39 -7.72 -26.87 37.46
C PRO A 39 -6.40 -27.57 37.13
N PHE A 40 -6.03 -28.56 37.94
CA PHE A 40 -4.73 -29.20 37.88
C PHE A 40 -4.91 -30.70 37.64
N ALA A 41 -4.54 -31.16 36.44
CA ALA A 41 -4.64 -32.58 36.06
C ALA A 41 -3.91 -33.52 37.04
N ASN A 42 -2.80 -33.04 37.63
CA ASN A 42 -1.98 -33.80 38.58
C ASN A 42 -2.52 -33.76 40.02
N CYS A 43 -3.52 -32.92 40.32
CA CYS A 43 -4.10 -32.74 41.65
C CYS A 43 -5.65 -32.73 41.58
N PRO A 44 -6.30 -33.87 41.28
CA PRO A 44 -7.74 -33.94 41.05
C PRO A 44 -8.61 -33.65 42.29
N ASP A 45 -8.00 -33.63 43.48
CA ASP A 45 -8.65 -33.27 44.75
C ASP A 45 -8.94 -31.78 44.86
N ILE A 46 -8.26 -30.95 44.05
CA ILE A 46 -8.51 -29.51 43.99
C ILE A 46 -9.71 -29.28 43.07
N VAL A 47 -10.88 -29.05 43.68
CA VAL A 47 -12.12 -28.71 42.99
C VAL A 47 -12.42 -27.22 43.21
N ALA A 48 -12.63 -26.51 42.12
CA ALA A 48 -13.01 -25.10 42.15
C ALA A 48 -14.44 -24.92 42.70
N ARG A 49 -14.64 -23.84 43.44
CA ARG A 49 -15.92 -23.32 43.93
C ARG A 49 -15.99 -21.82 43.71
N THR A 50 -16.87 -21.42 42.80
CA THR A 50 -17.14 -20.03 42.42
C THR A 50 -18.65 -19.80 42.41
N GLU A 51 -19.13 -18.90 43.27
CA GLU A 51 -20.54 -18.60 43.51
C GLU A 51 -20.67 -17.07 43.73
N PRO A 52 -21.55 -16.34 43.02
CA PRO A 52 -22.49 -16.80 41.97
C PRO A 52 -21.81 -17.19 40.65
N ASP A 53 -22.58 -17.69 39.68
CA ASP A 53 -22.05 -18.17 38.39
C ASP A 53 -21.49 -17.04 37.50
N SER A 54 -21.94 -15.80 37.68
CA SER A 54 -21.42 -14.60 37.03
C SER A 54 -21.49 -13.38 37.96
N PHE A 55 -20.48 -12.49 37.89
CA PHE A 55 -20.37 -11.29 38.73
C PHE A 55 -19.24 -10.36 38.28
N PHE A 56 -19.27 -9.10 38.73
CA PHE A 56 -18.16 -8.15 38.61
C PHE A 56 -17.21 -8.21 39.80
N ILE A 57 -15.92 -8.03 39.54
CA ILE A 57 -14.86 -8.01 40.54
C ILE A 57 -13.94 -6.81 40.31
N ASP A 58 -13.82 -5.90 41.27
CA ASP A 58 -12.74 -4.91 41.29
C ASP A 58 -11.48 -5.52 41.89
N VAL A 59 -10.41 -5.55 41.10
CA VAL A 59 -9.07 -5.95 41.50
C VAL A 59 -8.22 -4.71 41.66
N TYR A 60 -7.57 -4.56 42.81
CA TYR A 60 -6.64 -3.47 43.07
C TYR A 60 -5.23 -4.00 43.29
N PHE A 61 -4.26 -3.50 42.54
CA PHE A 61 -2.86 -3.81 42.72
C PHE A 61 -2.13 -2.68 43.44
N ASN A 62 -1.33 -3.03 44.46
CA ASN A 62 -0.37 -2.10 45.04
C ASN A 62 0.87 -2.04 44.13
N ALA A 63 1.02 -0.93 43.39
CA ALA A 63 2.15 -0.74 42.49
C ALA A 63 3.44 -0.39 43.26
N HIS A 64 4.45 -1.25 43.15
CA HIS A 64 5.81 -1.03 43.64
C HIS A 64 6.75 -0.83 42.44
N PRO A 65 7.49 0.28 42.35
CA PRO A 65 8.47 0.47 41.29
C PRO A 65 9.61 -0.55 41.43
N VAL A 66 9.99 -1.18 40.32
CA VAL A 66 11.11 -2.12 40.26
C VAL A 66 12.41 -1.35 40.01
N PRO A 67 13.46 -1.50 40.83
CA PRO A 67 14.73 -0.83 40.61
C PRO A 67 15.46 -1.47 39.42
N GLY A 68 15.20 -0.98 38.20
CA GLY A 68 15.78 -1.52 36.97
C GLY A 68 15.91 -0.57 35.79
N SER A 69 15.22 0.58 35.75
CA SER A 69 15.40 1.56 34.69
C SER A 69 16.64 2.42 34.95
N GLN A 70 17.47 2.60 33.92
CA GLN A 70 18.83 3.15 34.01
C GLN A 70 18.92 4.64 34.43
N ASP A 71 17.82 5.31 34.74
CA ASP A 71 17.83 6.69 35.24
C ASP A 71 17.91 6.73 36.78
N GLY A 72 19.13 6.55 37.27
CA GLY A 72 19.51 6.58 38.69
C GLY A 72 19.37 7.93 39.42
N LYS A 73 18.44 8.81 39.02
CA LYS A 73 18.20 10.08 39.70
C LYS A 73 16.72 10.44 39.74
N HIS A 74 15.93 9.70 40.52
CA HIS A 74 14.95 10.23 41.46
C HIS A 74 14.29 9.04 42.16
N LYS A 75 14.67 8.77 43.42
CA LYS A 75 13.81 7.97 44.32
C LYS A 75 12.52 8.78 44.54
N LEU A 76 11.57 8.66 43.62
CA LEU A 76 10.21 9.13 43.85
C LEU A 76 9.68 8.39 45.09
N LYS A 77 9.28 9.14 46.12
CA LYS A 77 8.46 8.59 47.20
C LYS A 77 7.19 8.04 46.53
N ALA A 78 7.04 6.72 46.48
CA ALA A 78 5.86 6.09 45.91
C ALA A 78 4.61 6.53 46.70
N PRO A 79 3.56 7.07 46.07
CA PRO A 79 2.23 6.94 46.63
C PRO A 79 1.90 5.44 46.62
N ASN A 80 1.34 4.91 47.70
CA ASN A 80 0.67 3.60 47.68
C ASN A 80 -0.58 3.73 46.79
N ALA A 81 -0.38 3.85 45.48
CA ALA A 81 -1.46 3.93 44.51
C ALA A 81 -1.99 2.51 44.30
N LEU A 82 -3.27 2.33 44.61
CA LEU A 82 -4.02 1.16 44.21
C LEU A 82 -4.45 1.41 42.76
N ILE A 83 -3.95 0.60 41.84
CA ILE A 83 -4.41 0.63 40.45
C ILE A 83 -5.66 -0.26 40.37
N PRO A 84 -6.85 0.30 40.13
CA PRO A 84 -8.07 -0.47 39.96
C PRO A 84 -8.11 -1.15 38.59
N THR A 85 -8.65 -2.36 38.54
CA THR A 85 -8.94 -3.12 37.33
C THR A 85 -10.23 -3.87 37.57
N VAL A 86 -11.22 -3.74 36.70
CA VAL A 86 -12.50 -4.46 36.83
C VAL A 86 -12.45 -5.74 36.00
N ILE A 87 -12.87 -6.86 36.58
CA ILE A 87 -13.02 -8.15 35.91
C ILE A 87 -14.52 -8.48 35.85
N ALA A 88 -15.06 -8.57 34.64
CA ALA A 88 -16.41 -9.06 34.40
C ALA A 88 -16.35 -10.59 34.17
N TYR A 89 -16.77 -11.37 35.16
CA TYR A 89 -16.79 -12.83 35.05
C TYR A 89 -18.18 -13.32 34.63
N SER A 90 -18.30 -13.80 33.39
CA SER A 90 -19.54 -14.30 32.77
C SER A 90 -19.82 -15.79 33.01
N GLY A 91 -19.04 -16.45 33.87
CA GLY A 91 -19.09 -17.89 34.09
C GLY A 91 -18.07 -18.68 33.27
N GLY A 92 -18.05 -20.00 33.46
CA GLY A 92 -17.09 -20.89 32.78
C GLY A 92 -15.64 -20.73 33.25
N MET A 93 -14.69 -21.33 32.53
CA MET A 93 -13.26 -21.23 32.84
C MET A 93 -12.63 -20.13 31.99
N THR A 94 -12.30 -19.00 32.61
CA THR A 94 -11.92 -17.77 31.89
C THR A 94 -10.61 -17.21 32.42
N GLU A 95 -9.74 -16.75 31.51
CA GLU A 95 -8.44 -16.17 31.82
C GLU A 95 -8.41 -14.70 31.39
N PHE A 96 -8.01 -13.83 32.33
CA PHE A 96 -7.93 -12.39 32.18
C PHE A 96 -6.46 -11.98 32.18
N ALA A 97 -5.98 -11.36 31.10
CA ALA A 97 -4.65 -10.79 31.06
C ALA A 97 -4.58 -9.51 31.90
N ILE A 98 -3.44 -9.27 32.55
CA ILE A 98 -3.19 -8.10 33.40
C ILE A 98 -1.91 -7.45 32.91
N ASP A 99 -2.03 -6.22 32.40
CA ASP A 99 -0.87 -5.43 32.02
C ASP A 99 -0.41 -4.56 33.20
N MET A 100 0.69 -4.99 33.84
CA MET A 100 1.30 -4.28 34.97
C MET A 100 2.51 -3.43 34.54
N GLY A 101 2.91 -3.50 33.26
CA GLY A 101 4.13 -2.86 32.75
C GLY A 101 5.44 -3.47 33.28
N ALA A 102 6.55 -3.16 32.61
CA ALA A 102 7.87 -3.64 33.01
C ALA A 102 8.42 -2.93 34.26
N ASP A 103 7.97 -1.70 34.53
CA ASP A 103 8.54 -0.85 35.57
C ASP A 103 7.95 -1.08 36.97
N PHE A 104 6.87 -1.87 37.08
CA PHE A 104 6.13 -2.08 38.31
C PHE A 104 5.97 -3.57 38.66
N GLY A 105 5.87 -3.84 39.95
CA GLY A 105 5.49 -5.15 40.50
C GLY A 105 4.54 -4.96 41.68
N THR A 106 3.87 -6.03 42.09
CA THR A 106 2.91 -6.01 43.19
C THR A 106 3.29 -6.99 44.30
N ARG A 107 2.94 -6.65 45.55
CA ARG A 107 2.94 -7.58 46.70
C ARG A 107 1.55 -7.83 47.27
N LEU A 108 0.56 -7.06 46.82
CA LEU A 108 -0.80 -7.08 47.34
C LEU A 108 -1.79 -6.90 46.20
N MET A 109 -2.68 -7.87 46.07
CA MET A 109 -3.86 -7.82 45.22
C MET A 109 -5.09 -7.80 46.14
N ILE A 110 -5.91 -6.77 46.05
CA ILE A 110 -7.19 -6.68 46.76
C ILE A 110 -8.28 -7.01 45.75
N VAL A 111 -9.26 -7.81 46.16
CA VAL A 111 -10.34 -8.31 45.33
C VAL A 111 -11.65 -7.91 46.00
N ARG A 112 -12.45 -7.08 45.34
CA ARG A 112 -13.76 -6.61 45.79
C ARG A 112 -14.81 -7.06 44.80
N GLY A 113 -15.99 -7.46 45.25
CA GLY A 113 -17.08 -7.79 44.34
C GLY A 113 -18.19 -8.54 45.05
N ASP A 114 -19.29 -8.76 44.34
CA ASP A 114 -20.48 -9.41 44.89
C ASP A 114 -20.42 -10.93 44.69
N PHE A 115 -19.39 -11.55 45.28
CA PHE A 115 -19.19 -13.00 45.27
C PHE A 115 -19.24 -13.61 46.67
N GLU A 116 -19.73 -14.83 46.79
CA GLU A 116 -19.66 -15.60 48.04
C GLU A 116 -18.33 -16.37 48.14
N SER A 117 -17.87 -16.90 47.02
CA SER A 117 -16.61 -17.63 46.88
C SER A 117 -16.11 -17.48 45.45
N VAL A 118 -14.81 -17.28 45.25
CA VAL A 118 -14.19 -17.30 43.92
C VAL A 118 -12.91 -18.12 43.93
N SER A 119 -12.82 -19.09 43.01
CA SER A 119 -11.63 -19.91 42.83
C SER A 119 -10.77 -19.35 41.71
N MET A 120 -9.58 -18.87 42.05
CA MET A 120 -8.69 -18.19 41.09
C MET A 120 -7.25 -18.70 41.14
N ALA A 121 -6.64 -18.77 39.95
CA ALA A 121 -5.22 -18.99 39.73
C ALA A 121 -4.58 -17.70 39.20
N VAL A 122 -3.53 -17.23 39.86
CA VAL A 122 -2.79 -16.03 39.46
C VAL A 122 -1.48 -16.47 38.82
N TYR A 123 -1.22 -16.03 37.59
CA TYR A 123 -0.01 -16.33 36.83
C TYR A 123 0.84 -15.08 36.61
N GLY A 124 2.15 -15.27 36.50
CA GLY A 124 3.10 -14.21 36.22
C GLY A 124 4.52 -14.65 36.50
N GLU A 125 5.36 -13.70 36.93
CA GLU A 125 6.76 -13.92 37.25
C GLU A 125 7.15 -13.23 38.55
N VAL A 126 8.13 -13.80 39.25
CA VAL A 126 8.70 -13.20 40.46
C VAL A 126 9.74 -12.18 40.03
N VAL A 127 9.64 -10.95 40.52
CA VAL A 127 10.62 -9.89 40.24
C VAL A 127 11.87 -10.21 41.06
N THR A 128 12.84 -10.90 40.46
CA THR A 128 14.17 -11.14 41.03
C THR A 128 15.14 -10.04 40.59
N ASP A 129 15.98 -9.54 41.51
CA ASP A 129 17.05 -8.55 41.26
C ASP A 129 18.20 -9.07 40.34
N SER A 130 17.93 -10.05 39.46
CA SER A 130 18.97 -10.67 38.65
C SER A 130 19.32 -9.80 37.46
N THR A 131 20.37 -9.00 37.64
CA THR A 131 21.28 -8.53 36.59
C THR A 131 21.98 -9.71 35.94
N ALA A 132 21.26 -10.48 35.13
CA ALA A 132 21.88 -11.33 34.12
C ALA A 132 21.68 -10.61 32.79
N SER A 133 22.64 -9.77 32.42
CA SER A 133 22.77 -9.30 31.05
C SER A 133 22.92 -10.54 30.17
N VAL A 134 21.89 -10.85 29.38
CA VAL A 134 21.96 -11.83 28.31
C VAL A 134 22.95 -11.26 27.29
N THR A 135 24.20 -11.70 27.35
CA THR A 135 25.29 -11.28 26.47
C THR A 135 25.28 -11.99 25.11
N SER A 136 24.27 -12.81 24.83
CA SER A 136 24.07 -13.39 23.51
C SER A 136 22.59 -13.34 23.14
N TYR A 137 22.22 -12.33 22.35
CA TYR A 137 20.99 -12.34 21.58
C TYR A 137 21.14 -13.40 20.48
N THR A 138 20.57 -14.58 20.70
CA THR A 138 20.26 -15.50 19.60
C THR A 138 18.86 -15.13 19.10
N PRO A 139 18.71 -14.58 17.88
CA PRO A 139 17.39 -14.34 17.32
C PRO A 139 16.65 -15.67 17.22
N GLY A 140 15.68 -15.87 18.11
CA GLY A 140 14.69 -16.93 17.96
C GLY A 140 13.67 -16.46 16.93
N LEU A 141 13.42 -17.26 15.90
CA LEU A 141 12.24 -17.10 15.07
C LEU A 141 11.02 -17.13 16.00
N LEU A 142 10.35 -15.98 16.16
CA LEU A 142 9.04 -15.93 16.79
C LEU A 142 8.15 -16.91 16.02
N GLN A 143 7.70 -17.96 16.70
CA GLN A 143 6.73 -18.88 16.11
C GLN A 143 5.46 -18.08 15.85
N LEU A 144 5.17 -17.83 14.58
CA LEU A 144 3.90 -17.22 14.21
C LEU A 144 2.79 -18.17 14.68
N PRO A 145 1.71 -17.64 15.30
CA PRO A 145 0.46 -18.36 15.33
C PRO A 145 0.11 -18.72 13.89
N GLU A 146 0.03 -20.02 13.57
CA GLU A 146 -0.52 -20.43 12.28
C GLU A 146 -1.93 -19.83 12.17
N PRO A 147 -2.27 -19.19 11.03
CA PRO A 147 -3.61 -18.66 10.83
C PRO A 147 -4.61 -19.81 11.03
N VAL A 148 -5.52 -19.66 11.99
CA VAL A 148 -6.50 -20.68 12.31
C VAL A 148 -7.39 -20.89 11.08
N SER A 149 -7.21 -22.03 10.40
CA SER A 149 -8.09 -22.43 9.31
C SER A 149 -9.50 -22.59 9.87
N ILE A 150 -10.48 -21.92 9.25
CA ILE A 150 -11.89 -22.05 9.63
C ILE A 150 -12.30 -23.51 9.47
N SER A 151 -13.04 -24.03 10.45
CA SER A 151 -13.62 -25.37 10.35
C SER A 151 -14.52 -25.47 9.11
N PRO A 152 -14.50 -26.58 8.35
CA PRO A 152 -15.37 -26.76 7.18
C PRO A 152 -16.87 -26.55 7.48
N ALA A 153 -17.30 -26.75 8.74
CA ALA A 153 -18.67 -26.51 9.16
C ALA A 153 -19.06 -25.01 9.22
N LEU A 154 -18.08 -24.11 9.27
CA LEU A 154 -18.25 -22.65 9.33
C LEU A 154 -17.87 -21.97 8.01
N ASP A 155 -17.37 -22.71 7.02
CA ASP A 155 -17.00 -22.20 5.70
C ASP A 155 -18.16 -22.35 4.70
N LEU A 156 -19.20 -21.52 4.89
CA LEU A 156 -20.42 -21.49 4.09
C LEU A 156 -20.20 -21.31 2.58
N ALA A 157 -19.07 -20.74 2.14
CA ALA A 157 -18.80 -20.48 0.73
C ALA A 157 -18.51 -21.78 -0.05
N ASN A 158 -17.99 -22.80 0.66
CA ASN A 158 -17.64 -24.10 0.11
C ASN A 158 -18.67 -25.19 0.42
N VAL A 159 -19.70 -24.90 1.21
CA VAL A 159 -20.76 -25.84 1.55
C VAL A 159 -21.86 -25.81 0.49
N SER A 160 -22.37 -26.99 0.09
CA SER A 160 -23.43 -27.12 -0.92
C SER A 160 -24.78 -26.52 -0.46
N ASP A 161 -25.02 -26.54 0.85
CA ASP A 161 -26.23 -26.02 1.48
C ASP A 161 -25.87 -24.95 2.53
N PRO A 162 -25.82 -23.66 2.13
CA PRO A 162 -25.43 -22.57 3.03
C PRO A 162 -26.39 -22.36 4.22
N THR A 163 -27.59 -22.92 4.21
CA THR A 163 -28.58 -22.77 5.30
C THR A 163 -28.42 -23.80 6.43
N CYS A 164 -27.54 -24.80 6.25
CA CYS A 164 -27.41 -25.92 7.18
C CYS A 164 -26.97 -25.47 8.58
N LEU A 165 -26.01 -24.54 8.69
CA LEU A 165 -25.53 -24.03 9.98
C LEU A 165 -26.64 -23.31 10.75
N ALA A 166 -27.43 -22.46 10.08
CA ALA A 166 -28.56 -21.77 10.68
C ALA A 166 -29.60 -22.76 11.23
N ARG A 167 -29.93 -23.82 10.48
CA ARG A 167 -30.84 -24.88 10.96
C ARG A 167 -30.29 -25.63 12.18
N GLN A 168 -28.98 -25.88 12.23
CA GLN A 168 -28.35 -26.52 13.40
C GLN A 168 -28.37 -25.62 14.64
N LEU A 169 -28.15 -24.31 14.47
CA LEU A 169 -28.27 -23.34 15.56
C LEU A 169 -29.72 -23.21 16.03
N LEU A 170 -30.67 -23.12 15.11
CA LEU A 170 -32.10 -23.03 15.42
C LEU A 170 -32.62 -24.28 16.17
N ALA A 171 -32.08 -25.46 15.86
CA ALA A 171 -32.39 -26.71 16.55
C ALA A 171 -31.96 -26.74 18.04
N LEU A 172 -31.18 -25.77 18.50
CA LEU A 172 -30.88 -25.59 19.94
C LEU A 172 -32.11 -25.09 20.71
N ILE A 173 -33.09 -24.50 20.04
CA ILE A 173 -34.36 -24.07 20.62
C ILE A 173 -35.35 -25.25 20.57
N PRO A 174 -35.92 -25.69 21.71
CA PRO A 174 -36.92 -26.74 21.72
C PRO A 174 -38.15 -26.35 20.90
N SER A 175 -38.62 -27.24 20.01
CA SER A 175 -39.80 -27.03 19.16
C SER A 175 -39.72 -25.79 18.26
N ALA A 176 -38.52 -25.46 17.75
CA ALA A 176 -38.33 -24.30 16.87
C ALA A 176 -39.13 -24.40 15.54
N PRO A 177 -39.65 -23.27 15.02
CA PRO A 177 -40.29 -23.22 13.70
C PRO A 177 -39.30 -23.49 12.55
N SER A 178 -39.81 -23.62 11.31
CA SER A 178 -38.95 -23.72 10.12
C SER A 178 -38.13 -22.44 9.92
N LEU A 179 -36.91 -22.56 9.36
CA LEU A 179 -36.04 -21.40 9.09
C LEU A 179 -36.73 -20.35 8.20
N ASN A 180 -37.51 -20.80 7.22
CA ASN A 180 -38.28 -19.92 6.34
C ASN A 180 -39.34 -19.11 7.12
N LEU A 181 -40.08 -19.76 8.02
CA LEU A 181 -41.02 -19.07 8.89
C LEU A 181 -40.31 -18.05 9.80
N VAL A 182 -39.13 -18.41 10.34
CA VAL A 182 -38.30 -17.47 11.12
C VAL A 182 -37.90 -16.24 10.30
N ILE A 183 -37.39 -16.43 9.08
CA ILE A 183 -36.98 -15.33 8.20
C ILE A 183 -38.15 -14.37 7.94
N ARG A 184 -39.33 -14.92 7.62
CA ARG A 184 -40.54 -14.13 7.40
C ARG A 184 -40.93 -13.33 8.63
N LEU A 185 -40.99 -13.95 9.81
CA LEU A 185 -41.41 -13.28 11.04
C LEU A 185 -40.41 -12.20 11.50
N MET A 186 -39.11 -12.40 11.26
CA MET A 186 -38.08 -11.46 11.74
C MET A 186 -37.85 -10.29 10.78
N PHE A 187 -37.91 -10.51 9.46
CA PHE A 187 -37.51 -9.50 8.48
C PHE A 187 -38.63 -9.04 7.54
N CYS A 188 -39.69 -9.83 7.32
CA CYS A 188 -40.71 -9.51 6.30
C CYS A 188 -42.04 -9.06 6.91
N LEU A 189 -42.58 -9.87 7.83
CA LEU A 189 -43.91 -9.76 8.42
C LEU A 189 -43.74 -9.50 9.91
N LYS A 190 -43.72 -8.22 10.30
CA LYS A 190 -43.62 -7.86 11.71
C LYS A 190 -44.90 -8.33 12.43
N PRO A 191 -44.82 -9.27 13.39
CA PRO A 191 -46.00 -9.76 14.08
C PRO A 191 -46.65 -8.64 14.91
N PRO A 192 -47.99 -8.59 15.01
CA PRO A 192 -48.69 -7.76 15.97
C PRO A 192 -48.17 -8.01 17.40
N ASN A 193 -48.11 -6.97 18.24
CA ASN A 193 -47.60 -7.12 19.61
C ASN A 193 -48.40 -8.17 20.41
N ASP A 194 -49.71 -8.23 20.22
CA ASP A 194 -50.60 -9.16 20.90
C ASP A 194 -50.37 -10.63 20.48
N ASP A 195 -49.81 -10.87 19.28
CA ASP A 195 -49.59 -12.22 18.76
C ASP A 195 -48.43 -12.94 19.50
N TRP A 196 -47.48 -12.19 20.07
CA TRP A 196 -46.31 -12.75 20.79
C TRP A 196 -46.70 -13.51 22.06
N ASP A 197 -47.81 -13.12 22.70
CA ASP A 197 -48.28 -13.69 23.96
C ASP A 197 -49.18 -14.93 23.76
N LEU A 198 -49.54 -15.25 22.52
CA LEU A 198 -50.41 -16.38 22.20
C LEU A 198 -49.67 -17.72 22.28
N PRO A 199 -50.27 -18.78 22.85
CA PRO A 199 -49.63 -20.09 22.99
C PRO A 199 -49.37 -20.79 21.65
N GLU A 200 -50.04 -20.35 20.59
CA GLU A 200 -49.95 -20.87 19.23
C GLU A 200 -48.82 -20.20 18.43
N PHE A 201 -48.27 -19.08 18.90
CA PHE A 201 -47.10 -18.45 18.31
C PHE A 201 -45.88 -19.38 18.42
N PRO A 202 -45.03 -19.53 17.38
CA PRO A 202 -44.96 -18.77 16.12
C PRO A 202 -45.79 -19.31 14.96
N HIS A 203 -46.65 -20.30 15.18
CA HIS A 203 -47.46 -20.99 14.15
C HIS A 203 -48.84 -20.36 13.94
N LEU A 204 -48.90 -19.02 14.00
CA LEU A 204 -50.10 -18.25 13.68
C LEU A 204 -50.13 -17.96 12.18
N TYR A 205 -50.97 -18.68 11.44
CA TYR A 205 -51.07 -18.53 9.99
C TYR A 205 -52.29 -17.70 9.56
N SER A 206 -52.24 -17.11 8.37
CA SER A 206 -53.38 -16.47 7.72
C SER A 206 -54.43 -17.50 7.34
N ASP A 207 -55.69 -17.25 7.67
CA ASP A 207 -56.81 -18.06 7.19
C ASP A 207 -57.25 -17.59 5.80
N LEU A 208 -56.89 -18.36 4.78
CA LEU A 208 -57.25 -18.09 3.39
C LEU A 208 -58.53 -18.82 2.94
N ASN A 209 -59.10 -19.67 3.81
CA ASN A 209 -60.18 -20.60 3.47
C ASN A 209 -61.56 -20.18 4.01
N GLU A 210 -61.70 -19.02 4.67
CA GLU A 210 -63.01 -18.56 5.14
C GLU A 210 -63.94 -18.25 3.95
N GLU A 211 -64.80 -19.22 3.62
CA GLU A 211 -65.79 -19.15 2.54
C GLU A 211 -66.86 -18.05 2.77
N ASP A 212 -67.02 -17.60 4.03
CA ASP A 212 -68.10 -16.69 4.48
C ASP A 212 -67.69 -15.20 4.61
N ILE A 213 -66.45 -14.81 4.30
CA ILE A 213 -66.00 -13.41 4.40
C ILE A 213 -65.98 -12.75 3.02
N ASP A 214 -66.74 -11.65 2.89
CA ASP A 214 -66.56 -10.64 1.85
C ASP A 214 -65.19 -9.98 2.08
N ILE A 215 -64.19 -10.40 1.30
CA ILE A 215 -62.82 -9.87 1.40
C ILE A 215 -62.75 -8.56 0.60
N ASP A 216 -62.66 -7.43 1.29
CA ASP A 216 -62.25 -6.16 0.69
C ASP A 216 -60.71 -5.99 0.72
N LEU A 217 -60.19 -4.96 0.05
CA LEU A 217 -58.75 -4.72 -0.04
C LEU A 217 -58.09 -4.47 1.33
N ASP A 218 -58.78 -3.83 2.27
CA ASP A 218 -58.25 -3.59 3.63
C ASP A 218 -58.18 -4.89 4.43
N SER A 219 -59.20 -5.75 4.32
CA SER A 219 -59.23 -7.08 4.93
C SER A 219 -58.18 -8.00 4.33
N ALA A 220 -57.99 -7.98 3.00
CA ALA A 220 -56.93 -8.72 2.32
C ALA A 220 -55.53 -8.26 2.76
N PHE A 221 -55.31 -6.94 2.80
CA PHE A 221 -54.08 -6.35 3.29
C PHE A 221 -53.79 -6.83 4.71
N ARG A 222 -54.75 -6.72 5.64
CA ARG A 222 -54.61 -7.20 7.03
C ARG A 222 -54.40 -8.72 7.12
N CYS A 223 -55.11 -9.51 6.32
CA CYS A 223 -54.97 -10.97 6.31
C CYS A 223 -53.53 -11.40 5.97
N LEU A 224 -52.89 -10.73 5.00
CA LEU A 224 -51.51 -10.98 4.60
C LEU A 224 -50.46 -10.41 5.56
N SER A 225 -50.85 -9.79 6.69
CA SER A 225 -49.90 -9.43 7.76
C SER A 225 -49.35 -10.64 8.50
N ARG A 226 -50.03 -11.80 8.41
CA ARG A 226 -49.58 -13.08 8.97
C ARG A 226 -48.96 -13.98 7.89
N PRO A 227 -48.11 -14.94 8.27
CA PRO A 227 -47.54 -15.89 7.32
C PRO A 227 -48.62 -16.83 6.77
N VAL A 228 -48.54 -17.17 5.49
CA VAL A 228 -49.35 -18.22 4.88
C VAL A 228 -48.69 -19.57 5.17
N ALA A 229 -49.48 -20.57 5.60
CA ALA A 229 -48.94 -21.89 5.89
C ALA A 229 -48.31 -22.54 4.65
N GLU A 230 -47.22 -23.28 4.84
CA GLU A 230 -46.44 -23.85 3.72
C GLU A 230 -47.20 -24.96 2.98
N ASP A 231 -48.19 -25.58 3.62
CA ASP A 231 -49.01 -26.69 3.10
C ASP A 231 -50.37 -26.24 2.51
N VAL A 232 -50.60 -24.94 2.35
CA VAL A 232 -51.83 -24.41 1.71
C VAL A 232 -51.95 -24.88 0.27
N SER A 233 -53.16 -25.28 -0.13
CA SER A 233 -53.45 -25.73 -1.49
C SER A 233 -53.39 -24.58 -2.50
N VAL A 234 -52.89 -24.84 -3.71
CA VAL A 234 -52.85 -23.86 -4.81
C VAL A 234 -54.25 -23.35 -5.16
N GLU A 235 -55.27 -24.18 -5.04
CA GLU A 235 -56.67 -23.79 -5.27
C GLU A 235 -57.16 -22.75 -4.26
N SER A 236 -56.77 -22.87 -2.98
CA SER A 236 -57.10 -21.90 -1.93
C SER A 236 -56.42 -20.54 -2.20
N LEU A 237 -55.15 -20.56 -2.64
CA LEU A 237 -54.43 -19.34 -3.02
C LEU A 237 -55.11 -18.64 -4.19
N GLN A 238 -55.47 -19.40 -5.24
CA GLN A 238 -56.12 -18.85 -6.43
C GLN A 238 -57.47 -18.21 -6.10
N ARG A 239 -58.31 -18.87 -5.30
CA ARG A 239 -59.62 -18.31 -4.88
C ARG A 239 -59.46 -17.01 -4.07
N PHE A 240 -58.48 -16.96 -3.18
CA PHE A 240 -58.19 -15.75 -2.42
C PHE A 240 -57.74 -14.59 -3.33
N VAL A 241 -56.91 -14.88 -4.33
CA VAL A 241 -56.46 -13.90 -5.32
C VAL A 241 -57.61 -13.40 -6.20
N GLU A 242 -58.51 -14.29 -6.64
CA GLU A 242 -59.72 -13.91 -7.40
C GLU A 242 -60.59 -12.94 -6.60
N LYS A 243 -60.80 -13.18 -5.29
CA LYS A 243 -61.51 -12.25 -4.41
C LYS A 243 -60.84 -10.87 -4.32
N ILE A 244 -59.50 -10.82 -4.30
CA ILE A 244 -58.75 -9.55 -4.31
C ILE A 244 -58.96 -8.82 -5.63
N ALA A 245 -58.87 -9.52 -6.76
CA ALA A 245 -59.07 -8.93 -8.08
C ALA A 245 -60.49 -8.37 -8.25
N ASP A 246 -61.51 -9.08 -7.74
CA ASP A 246 -62.92 -8.63 -7.74
C ASP A 246 -63.16 -7.40 -6.83
N ALA A 247 -62.34 -7.20 -5.80
CA ALA A 247 -62.43 -6.07 -4.88
C ALA A 247 -61.80 -4.78 -5.41
N ILE A 248 -61.09 -4.82 -6.55
CA ILE A 248 -60.44 -3.66 -7.17
C ILE A 248 -61.50 -2.79 -7.87
N GLY A 249 -61.66 -1.57 -7.37
CA GLY A 249 -62.62 -0.58 -7.86
C GLY A 249 -62.01 0.44 -8.83
N PRO A 250 -62.72 1.56 -9.11
CA PRO A 250 -62.17 2.66 -9.93
C PRO A 250 -60.98 3.33 -9.24
N LEU A 251 -60.05 3.87 -10.04
CA LEU A 251 -58.81 4.54 -9.59
C LEU A 251 -59.01 5.47 -8.38
N ASP A 252 -58.35 5.14 -7.27
CA ASP A 252 -58.27 5.92 -6.03
C ASP A 252 -56.87 5.79 -5.40
N ASP A 253 -56.38 6.84 -4.76
CA ASP A 253 -55.06 6.87 -4.10
C ASP A 253 -54.96 5.78 -3.02
N THR A 254 -56.05 5.57 -2.28
CA THR A 254 -56.10 4.55 -1.21
C THR A 254 -56.01 3.12 -1.75
N GLN A 255 -56.51 2.89 -2.97
CA GLN A 255 -56.44 1.60 -3.64
C GLN A 255 -55.00 1.29 -4.09
N ALA A 256 -54.28 2.25 -4.65
CA ALA A 256 -52.87 2.07 -5.05
C ALA A 256 -51.97 1.73 -3.84
N TYR A 257 -52.18 2.40 -2.72
CA TYR A 257 -51.50 2.09 -1.46
C TYR A 257 -51.80 0.67 -0.96
N LEU A 258 -53.07 0.26 -0.93
CA LEU A 258 -53.46 -1.07 -0.45
C LEU A 258 -52.96 -2.19 -1.37
N VAL A 259 -53.05 -2.01 -2.70
CA VAL A 259 -52.56 -3.01 -3.68
C VAL A 259 -51.04 -3.14 -3.61
N SER A 260 -50.29 -2.04 -3.57
CA SER A 260 -48.82 -2.09 -3.40
C SER A 260 -48.43 -2.75 -2.07
N GLY A 261 -49.18 -2.49 -1.01
CA GLY A 261 -49.02 -3.13 0.30
C GLY A 261 -49.31 -4.64 0.29
N ILE A 262 -50.35 -5.08 -0.44
CA ILE A 262 -50.67 -6.50 -0.66
C ILE A 262 -49.53 -7.20 -1.41
N LEU A 263 -49.03 -6.59 -2.50
CA LEU A 263 -47.89 -7.12 -3.25
C LEU A 263 -46.65 -7.25 -2.35
N CYS A 264 -46.32 -6.21 -1.58
CA CYS A 264 -45.20 -6.20 -0.64
C CYS A 264 -45.31 -7.34 0.39
N ARG A 265 -46.49 -7.54 1.01
CA ARG A 265 -46.69 -8.62 1.99
C ARG A 265 -46.64 -10.01 1.34
N SER A 266 -47.18 -10.15 0.13
CA SER A 266 -47.16 -11.41 -0.63
C SER A 266 -45.76 -11.81 -1.10
N ALA A 267 -44.87 -10.84 -1.32
CA ALA A 267 -43.53 -11.05 -1.87
C ALA A 267 -42.66 -12.03 -1.07
N SER A 268 -42.85 -12.09 0.26
CA SER A 268 -42.11 -12.99 1.16
C SER A 268 -42.76 -14.36 1.40
N GLN A 269 -43.98 -14.56 0.87
CA GLN A 269 -44.83 -15.72 1.16
C GLN A 269 -44.54 -16.88 0.21
N ASN A 270 -45.53 -17.75 -0.05
CA ASN A 270 -45.41 -18.81 -1.05
C ASN A 270 -45.23 -18.19 -2.46
N PRO A 271 -44.22 -18.61 -3.26
CA PRO A 271 -44.02 -18.09 -4.63
C PRO A 271 -45.28 -18.10 -5.49
N HIS A 272 -46.11 -19.16 -5.37
CA HIS A 272 -47.35 -19.28 -6.13
C HIS A 272 -48.36 -18.17 -5.82
N LEU A 273 -48.35 -17.59 -4.62
CA LEU A 273 -49.27 -16.50 -4.26
C LEU A 273 -48.89 -15.19 -4.95
N ALA A 274 -47.61 -14.82 -4.95
CA ALA A 274 -47.13 -13.62 -5.63
C ALA A 274 -47.36 -13.72 -7.15
N GLN A 275 -47.04 -14.88 -7.73
CA GLN A 275 -47.28 -15.15 -9.15
C GLN A 275 -48.77 -15.06 -9.51
N ALA A 276 -49.66 -15.66 -8.71
CA ALA A 276 -51.10 -15.61 -8.96
C ALA A 276 -51.66 -14.19 -8.86
N LEU A 277 -51.22 -13.39 -7.86
CA LEU A 277 -51.61 -11.99 -7.70
C LEU A 277 -51.23 -11.15 -8.93
N MET A 278 -49.98 -11.25 -9.36
CA MET A 278 -49.48 -10.48 -10.50
C MET A 278 -50.16 -10.86 -11.83
N GLN A 279 -50.63 -12.11 -11.97
CA GLN A 279 -51.36 -12.56 -13.16
C GLN A 279 -52.84 -12.17 -13.16
N SER A 280 -53.43 -11.96 -11.99
CA SER A 280 -54.88 -11.72 -11.84
C SER A 280 -55.24 -10.24 -11.69
N ILE A 281 -54.30 -9.40 -11.24
CA ILE A 281 -54.50 -7.96 -11.04
C ILE A 281 -54.04 -7.18 -12.27
N ASP A 282 -54.89 -6.30 -12.77
CA ASP A 282 -54.55 -5.35 -13.84
C ASP A 282 -53.87 -4.09 -13.26
N LEU A 283 -52.53 -4.14 -13.19
CA LEU A 283 -51.72 -3.08 -12.57
C LEU A 283 -51.72 -1.76 -13.35
N GLU A 284 -51.97 -1.78 -14.66
CA GLU A 284 -52.05 -0.56 -15.50
C GLU A 284 -53.25 0.29 -15.09
N ASN A 285 -54.32 -0.35 -14.62
CA ASN A 285 -55.53 0.30 -14.10
C ASN A 285 -55.46 0.67 -12.61
N VAL A 286 -54.36 0.34 -11.92
CA VAL A 286 -54.15 0.63 -10.49
C VAL A 286 -53.14 1.76 -10.27
N PHE A 287 -52.06 1.81 -11.07
CA PHE A 287 -50.97 2.75 -10.87
C PHE A 287 -50.90 3.81 -11.97
N ASP A 288 -50.90 5.08 -11.58
CA ASP A 288 -50.65 6.23 -12.45
C ASP A 288 -49.67 7.22 -11.82
N VAL A 289 -49.34 8.31 -12.53
CA VAL A 289 -48.35 9.32 -12.08
C VAL A 289 -48.83 10.05 -10.82
N SER A 290 -50.15 10.25 -10.66
CA SER A 290 -50.74 10.91 -9.49
C SER A 290 -50.59 10.07 -8.23
N ASN A 291 -50.91 8.78 -8.33
CA ASN A 291 -51.02 7.87 -7.20
C ASN A 291 -49.64 7.33 -6.76
N LEU A 292 -48.67 7.30 -7.69
CA LEU A 292 -47.26 6.96 -7.38
C LEU A 292 -46.45 8.12 -6.78
N ASN A 293 -47.03 9.32 -6.68
CA ASN A 293 -46.38 10.47 -6.03
C ASN A 293 -46.49 10.43 -4.48
N ASP A 294 -46.69 9.23 -3.93
CA ASP A 294 -46.72 8.92 -2.51
C ASP A 294 -45.50 8.07 -2.11
N ASP A 295 -44.85 8.46 -1.01
CA ASP A 295 -43.62 7.83 -0.52
C ASP A 295 -43.89 6.36 -0.12
N ASP A 296 -44.97 6.09 0.61
CA ASP A 296 -45.24 4.74 1.12
C ASP A 296 -45.59 3.76 0.01
N THR A 297 -46.33 4.21 -1.00
CA THR A 297 -46.71 3.40 -2.18
C THR A 297 -45.47 3.00 -2.98
N ILE A 298 -44.54 3.94 -3.25
CA ILE A 298 -43.35 3.64 -4.05
C ILE A 298 -42.35 2.75 -3.31
N TYR A 299 -42.17 2.94 -2.00
CA TYR A 299 -41.32 2.06 -1.19
C TYR A 299 -41.94 0.67 -0.98
N SER A 300 -43.26 0.56 -0.90
CA SER A 300 -43.94 -0.75 -0.87
C SER A 300 -43.73 -1.53 -2.17
N LEU A 301 -43.78 -0.85 -3.33
CA LEU A 301 -43.45 -1.46 -4.62
C LEU A 301 -41.97 -1.81 -4.75
N LEU A 302 -41.06 -0.98 -4.21
CA LEU A 302 -39.64 -1.27 -4.14
C LEU A 302 -39.36 -2.57 -3.36
N ASP A 303 -39.94 -2.70 -2.16
CA ASP A 303 -39.82 -3.91 -1.35
C ASP A 303 -40.45 -5.12 -2.07
N ALA A 304 -41.64 -4.97 -2.65
CA ALA A 304 -42.32 -6.03 -3.40
C ALA A 304 -41.48 -6.54 -4.58
N SER A 305 -40.83 -5.62 -5.31
CA SER A 305 -39.95 -5.92 -6.45
C SER A 305 -38.63 -6.57 -6.06
N THR A 306 -38.41 -6.88 -4.78
CA THR A 306 -37.32 -7.77 -4.35
C THR A 306 -37.66 -9.25 -4.59
N ASN A 307 -38.92 -9.56 -4.83
CA ASN A 307 -39.35 -10.88 -5.28
C ASN A 307 -39.11 -11.03 -6.79
N PRO A 308 -38.50 -12.13 -7.25
CA PRO A 308 -38.17 -12.37 -8.66
C PRO A 308 -39.39 -12.30 -9.57
N ASP A 309 -40.50 -12.94 -9.19
CA ASP A 309 -41.70 -13.04 -10.01
C ASP A 309 -42.38 -11.67 -10.17
N ILE A 310 -42.39 -10.85 -9.10
CA ILE A 310 -42.93 -9.49 -9.14
C ILE A 310 -42.03 -8.60 -10.00
N ALA A 311 -40.70 -8.69 -9.83
CA ALA A 311 -39.75 -7.91 -10.61
C ALA A 311 -39.85 -8.21 -12.12
N GLU A 312 -39.92 -9.49 -12.50
CA GLU A 312 -40.04 -9.91 -13.90
C GLU A 312 -41.32 -9.34 -14.55
N LEU A 313 -42.44 -9.38 -13.83
CA LEU A 313 -43.74 -8.92 -14.35
C LEU A 313 -43.89 -7.39 -14.36
N LEU A 314 -43.13 -6.66 -13.53
CA LEU A 314 -43.07 -5.19 -13.56
C LEU A 314 -42.04 -4.64 -14.56
N GLU A 315 -41.18 -5.47 -15.14
CA GLU A 315 -40.11 -5.07 -16.06
C GLU A 315 -40.61 -4.81 -17.50
N VAL A 316 -41.77 -4.17 -17.60
CA VAL A 316 -42.53 -3.87 -18.82
C VAL A 316 -42.46 -2.37 -19.19
N ASP A 317 -42.54 -2.06 -20.48
CA ASP A 317 -42.28 -0.70 -20.99
C ASP A 317 -43.20 0.38 -20.39
N TRP A 318 -44.49 0.07 -20.21
CA TRP A 318 -45.45 1.04 -19.64
C TRP A 318 -45.08 1.46 -18.21
N PHE A 319 -44.61 0.52 -17.38
CA PHE A 319 -44.23 0.79 -16.00
C PHE A 319 -42.90 1.55 -15.92
N LYS A 320 -41.95 1.23 -16.81
CA LYS A 320 -40.70 2.00 -16.95
C LYS A 320 -40.96 3.45 -17.34
N ASP A 321 -41.86 3.68 -18.30
CA ASP A 321 -42.24 5.02 -18.73
C ASP A 321 -43.00 5.78 -17.64
N LEU A 322 -43.78 5.08 -16.83
CA LEU A 322 -44.43 5.63 -15.64
C LEU A 322 -43.41 6.10 -14.60
N LEU A 323 -42.40 5.29 -14.26
CA LEU A 323 -41.33 5.67 -13.31
C LEU A 323 -40.50 6.86 -13.81
N ARG A 324 -40.16 6.89 -15.10
CA ARG A 324 -39.48 8.05 -15.74
C ARG A 324 -40.33 9.32 -15.65
N SER A 325 -41.64 9.18 -15.82
CA SER A 325 -42.59 10.30 -15.72
C SER A 325 -42.63 10.87 -14.29
N VAL A 326 -42.67 10.02 -13.27
CA VAL A 326 -42.58 10.41 -11.85
C VAL A 326 -41.26 11.10 -11.54
N GLU A 327 -40.13 10.58 -12.03
CA GLU A 327 -38.82 11.19 -11.83
C GLU A 327 -38.72 12.59 -12.45
N SER A 328 -39.26 12.74 -13.66
CA SER A 328 -39.27 14.01 -14.40
C SER A 328 -40.21 15.07 -13.82
N LEU A 329 -41.10 14.69 -12.91
CA LEU A 329 -42.12 15.57 -12.34
C LEU A 329 -41.46 16.63 -11.42
N PRO A 330 -41.57 17.94 -11.71
CA PRO A 330 -40.91 18.97 -10.89
C PRO A 330 -41.48 19.08 -9.47
N THR A 331 -42.75 18.69 -9.28
CA THR A 331 -43.48 18.77 -8.00
C THR A 331 -43.29 17.55 -7.10
N ALA A 332 -42.71 16.45 -7.60
CA ALA A 332 -42.46 15.26 -6.80
C ALA A 332 -41.39 15.53 -5.73
N ARG A 333 -41.58 14.95 -4.54
CA ARG A 333 -40.61 15.03 -3.44
C ARG A 333 -39.30 14.34 -3.82
N ARG A 334 -38.22 14.70 -3.14
CA ARG A 334 -36.88 14.13 -3.39
C ARG A 334 -36.88 12.63 -3.10
N GLU A 335 -37.60 12.22 -2.07
CA GLU A 335 -37.73 10.86 -1.58
C GLU A 335 -38.45 9.97 -2.59
N VAL A 336 -39.60 10.42 -3.14
CA VAL A 336 -40.30 9.74 -4.25
C VAL A 336 -39.38 9.55 -5.46
N LYS A 337 -38.65 10.60 -5.88
CA LYS A 337 -37.71 10.49 -7.02
C LYS A 337 -36.59 9.50 -6.75
N LYS A 338 -36.04 9.49 -5.53
CA LYS A 338 -35.03 8.50 -5.11
C LYS A 338 -35.63 7.09 -5.13
N GLY A 339 -36.85 6.91 -4.61
CA GLY A 339 -37.60 5.66 -4.64
C GLY A 339 -37.81 5.15 -6.07
N ALA A 340 -38.24 6.01 -7.00
CA ALA A 340 -38.47 5.65 -8.41
C ALA A 340 -37.19 5.17 -9.11
N ARG A 341 -36.06 5.85 -8.86
CA ARG A 341 -34.75 5.44 -9.41
C ARG A 341 -34.27 4.11 -8.84
N ARG A 342 -34.42 3.93 -7.52
CA ARG A 342 -34.08 2.67 -6.86
C ARG A 342 -34.94 1.52 -7.36
N LEU A 343 -36.23 1.75 -7.55
CA LEU A 343 -37.15 0.76 -8.12
C LEU A 343 -36.77 0.41 -9.55
N THR A 344 -36.46 1.41 -10.39
CA THR A 344 -35.97 1.18 -11.75
C THR A 344 -34.67 0.37 -11.78
N ALA A 345 -33.72 0.69 -10.88
CA ALA A 345 -32.47 -0.06 -10.74
C ALA A 345 -32.73 -1.49 -10.25
N ARG A 346 -33.63 -1.68 -9.27
CA ARG A 346 -34.00 -2.97 -8.68
C ARG A 346 -34.54 -3.94 -9.73
N LEU A 347 -35.45 -3.49 -10.59
CA LEU A 347 -36.03 -4.33 -11.65
C LEU A 347 -34.97 -4.80 -12.67
N ARG A 348 -34.07 -3.90 -13.08
CA ARG A 348 -32.96 -4.22 -13.99
C ARG A 348 -31.93 -5.14 -13.33
N ASP A 349 -31.54 -4.82 -12.10
CA ASP A 349 -30.42 -5.48 -11.41
C ASP A 349 -30.79 -6.93 -11.01
N TRP A 350 -32.08 -7.26 -10.90
CA TRP A 350 -32.55 -8.64 -10.76
C TRP A 350 -32.16 -9.53 -11.96
N GLN A 351 -32.35 -9.02 -13.18
CA GLN A 351 -31.94 -9.73 -14.40
C GLN A 351 -30.43 -10.00 -14.42
N VAL A 352 -29.64 -9.01 -13.97
CA VAL A 352 -28.19 -9.14 -13.87
C VAL A 352 -27.78 -10.21 -12.86
N LEU A 353 -28.48 -10.30 -11.72
CA LEU A 353 -28.23 -11.35 -10.73
C LEU A 353 -28.57 -12.74 -11.28
N GLU A 354 -29.74 -12.92 -11.88
CA GLU A 354 -30.16 -14.22 -12.44
C GLU A 354 -29.22 -14.70 -13.55
N GLU A 355 -28.78 -13.77 -14.41
CA GLU A 355 -27.76 -14.06 -15.41
C GLU A 355 -26.44 -14.46 -14.74
N ALA A 356 -25.98 -13.72 -13.72
CA ALA A 356 -24.73 -14.02 -13.01
C ALA A 356 -24.73 -15.35 -12.25
N LEU A 357 -25.90 -15.83 -11.82
CA LEU A 357 -26.01 -17.16 -11.20
C LEU A 357 -25.74 -18.28 -12.22
N SER A 358 -26.10 -18.10 -13.49
CA SER A 358 -26.10 -19.16 -14.51
C SER A 358 -25.01 -19.02 -15.58
N ASN A 359 -24.55 -17.80 -15.87
CA ASN A 359 -23.64 -17.46 -16.98
C ASN A 359 -22.23 -17.11 -16.45
N PRO A 360 -21.16 -17.80 -16.89
CA PRO A 360 -19.80 -17.52 -16.46
C PRO A 360 -19.21 -16.21 -17.00
N GLU A 361 -19.82 -15.58 -18.01
CA GLU A 361 -19.38 -14.31 -18.61
C GLU A 361 -20.22 -13.09 -18.18
N ALA A 362 -21.07 -13.27 -17.16
CA ALA A 362 -21.97 -12.21 -16.67
C ALA A 362 -21.23 -11.08 -15.93
N ASN A 363 -21.95 -9.98 -15.69
CA ASN A 363 -21.44 -8.85 -14.93
C ASN A 363 -21.54 -9.10 -13.41
N PHE A 364 -20.54 -9.80 -12.85
CA PHE A 364 -20.49 -10.11 -11.41
C PHE A 364 -20.39 -8.87 -10.50
N ALA A 365 -19.78 -7.78 -10.97
CA ALA A 365 -19.63 -6.57 -10.17
C ALA A 365 -20.99 -5.90 -9.89
N ASP A 366 -21.84 -5.85 -10.92
CA ASP A 366 -23.19 -5.29 -10.82
C ASP A 366 -24.10 -6.17 -9.96
N ALA A 367 -23.98 -7.50 -10.10
CA ALA A 367 -24.69 -8.44 -9.23
C ALA A 367 -24.28 -8.32 -7.75
N CYS A 368 -23.00 -8.07 -7.45
CA CYS A 368 -22.55 -7.81 -6.08
C CYS A 368 -23.05 -6.46 -5.55
N ARG A 369 -23.10 -5.42 -6.41
CA ARG A 369 -23.69 -4.12 -6.06
C ARG A 369 -25.16 -4.26 -5.69
N PHE A 370 -25.88 -5.10 -6.41
CA PHE A 370 -27.27 -5.40 -6.14
C PHE A 370 -27.47 -6.06 -4.76
N LEU A 371 -26.66 -7.07 -4.42
CA LEU A 371 -26.69 -7.70 -3.08
C LEU A 371 -26.31 -6.73 -1.95
N ARG A 372 -25.38 -5.80 -2.21
CA ARG A 372 -25.07 -4.72 -1.26
C ARG A 372 -26.24 -3.77 -1.05
N GLU A 373 -27.04 -3.50 -2.07
CA GLU A 373 -28.20 -2.61 -1.95
C GLU A 373 -29.35 -3.27 -1.18
N ILE A 374 -29.64 -4.55 -1.45
CA ILE A 374 -30.63 -5.34 -0.70
C ILE A 374 -30.32 -5.37 0.79
N GLY A 375 -29.04 -5.54 1.16
CA GLY A 375 -28.60 -5.65 2.55
C GLY A 375 -28.71 -4.37 3.39
N THR A 376 -29.18 -3.25 2.80
CA THR A 376 -29.38 -1.98 3.52
C THR A 376 -30.77 -1.86 4.16
N GLU A 377 -31.77 -2.59 3.67
CA GLU A 377 -33.16 -2.47 4.11
C GLU A 377 -33.72 -3.83 4.57
N GLU A 378 -34.27 -3.88 5.78
CA GLU A 378 -34.68 -5.15 6.42
C GLU A 378 -35.71 -5.93 5.63
N LYS A 379 -36.74 -5.26 5.09
CA LYS A 379 -37.81 -5.91 4.33
C LYS A 379 -37.32 -6.47 3.02
N SER A 380 -36.64 -5.65 2.21
CA SER A 380 -35.98 -6.08 0.98
C SER A 380 -35.02 -7.26 1.26
N PHE A 381 -34.17 -7.15 2.27
CA PHE A 381 -33.28 -8.23 2.71
C PHE A 381 -34.02 -9.54 3.07
N GLY A 382 -35.09 -9.44 3.86
CA GLY A 382 -35.90 -10.59 4.24
C GLY A 382 -36.62 -11.24 3.06
N ILE A 383 -37.24 -10.43 2.19
CA ILE A 383 -37.92 -10.90 0.97
C ILE A 383 -36.92 -11.62 0.08
N TRP A 384 -35.76 -11.00 -0.19
CA TRP A 384 -34.70 -11.60 -0.98
C TRP A 384 -34.25 -12.96 -0.42
N LEU A 385 -33.96 -13.02 0.89
CA LEU A 385 -33.50 -14.25 1.54
C LEU A 385 -34.57 -15.35 1.48
N SER A 386 -35.84 -15.00 1.72
CA SER A 386 -36.97 -15.92 1.57
C SER A 386 -37.05 -16.45 0.14
N CYS A 387 -36.90 -15.57 -0.85
CA CYS A 387 -36.94 -15.94 -2.27
C CYS A 387 -35.80 -16.90 -2.65
N MET A 388 -34.56 -16.62 -2.22
CA MET A 388 -33.40 -17.47 -2.52
C MET A 388 -33.50 -18.89 -1.95
N ILE A 389 -34.26 -19.07 -0.86
CA ILE A 389 -34.45 -20.37 -0.21
C ILE A 389 -35.68 -21.10 -0.79
N MET A 390 -36.74 -20.37 -1.15
CA MET A 390 -38.02 -20.94 -1.58
C MET A 390 -38.14 -21.18 -3.08
N HIS A 391 -37.48 -20.37 -3.92
CA HIS A 391 -37.55 -20.51 -5.37
C HIS A 391 -36.60 -21.61 -5.83
N GLY A 392 -37.19 -22.71 -6.32
CA GLY A 392 -36.44 -23.91 -6.69
C GLY A 392 -35.38 -23.66 -7.76
N ASN A 393 -35.68 -22.84 -8.77
CA ASN A 393 -34.75 -22.45 -9.85
C ASN A 393 -33.51 -21.72 -9.31
N LEU A 394 -33.68 -20.67 -8.51
CA LEU A 394 -32.58 -19.89 -7.93
C LEU A 394 -31.72 -20.75 -7.02
N TRP A 395 -32.35 -21.56 -6.16
CA TRP A 395 -31.66 -22.47 -5.27
C TRP A 395 -30.84 -23.52 -6.03
N THR A 396 -31.39 -24.09 -7.11
CA THR A 396 -30.65 -25.05 -7.95
C THR A 396 -29.42 -24.43 -8.61
N SER A 397 -29.51 -23.20 -9.11
CA SER A 397 -28.37 -22.51 -9.73
C SER A 397 -27.24 -22.25 -8.73
N VAL A 398 -27.57 -21.84 -7.50
CA VAL A 398 -26.57 -21.62 -6.43
C VAL A 398 -25.95 -22.93 -5.96
N ARG A 399 -26.75 -24.00 -5.83
CA ARG A 399 -26.26 -25.31 -5.34
C ARG A 399 -25.40 -26.03 -6.36
N ASP A 400 -25.82 -26.04 -7.63
CA ASP A 400 -25.23 -26.88 -8.67
C ASP A 400 -24.13 -26.15 -9.49
N GLY A 401 -23.90 -24.86 -9.23
CA GLY A 401 -22.85 -24.07 -9.88
C GLY A 401 -21.41 -24.39 -9.42
N PRO A 402 -20.39 -23.92 -10.16
CA PRO A 402 -18.99 -24.30 -9.94
C PRO A 402 -18.50 -24.06 -8.49
N PRO A 403 -17.58 -24.91 -7.99
CA PRO A 403 -16.94 -24.67 -6.71
C PRO A 403 -16.02 -23.45 -6.78
N ARG A 404 -15.79 -22.81 -5.64
CA ARG A 404 -14.80 -21.74 -5.50
C ARG A 404 -13.39 -22.27 -5.75
N GLY A 405 -12.49 -21.44 -6.28
CA GLY A 405 -11.07 -21.78 -6.36
C GLY A 405 -10.38 -21.84 -4.99
N ASP A 406 -9.20 -22.45 -4.91
CA ASP A 406 -8.38 -22.61 -3.68
C ASP A 406 -7.78 -21.30 -3.15
N GLY A 407 -8.31 -20.13 -3.55
CA GLY A 407 -7.85 -18.82 -3.13
C GLY A 407 -8.49 -18.35 -1.80
N PRO A 408 -7.88 -17.34 -1.14
CA PRO A 408 -8.52 -16.67 -0.01
C PRO A 408 -9.84 -16.04 -0.46
N PHE A 409 -10.86 -16.11 0.39
CA PHE A 409 -12.17 -15.54 0.11
C PHE A 409 -12.05 -14.00 0.02
N ALA A 410 -12.27 -13.45 -1.18
CA ALA A 410 -12.17 -12.02 -1.44
C ALA A 410 -13.46 -11.29 -1.05
N SER A 411 -13.34 -10.03 -0.62
CA SER A 411 -14.50 -9.15 -0.42
C SER A 411 -15.00 -8.66 -1.78
N PHE A 412 -16.29 -8.86 -2.05
CA PHE A 412 -16.97 -8.37 -3.25
C PHE A 412 -17.99 -7.26 -2.97
N LEU A 413 -18.12 -6.84 -1.70
CA LEU A 413 -18.98 -5.70 -1.32
C LEU A 413 -18.29 -4.34 -1.55
N ASP A 414 -16.97 -4.34 -1.68
CA ASP A 414 -16.17 -3.21 -2.16
C ASP A 414 -15.95 -3.29 -3.68
N PRO A 415 -15.72 -2.15 -4.38
CA PRO A 415 -15.51 -2.15 -5.83
C PRO A 415 -14.35 -3.09 -6.19
N PRO A 416 -14.58 -4.13 -7.00
CA PRO A 416 -13.57 -5.14 -7.26
C PRO A 416 -12.42 -4.53 -8.09
N LEU A 417 -11.20 -4.59 -7.55
CA LEU A 417 -9.98 -4.19 -8.26
C LEU A 417 -9.48 -5.28 -9.23
N THR A 418 -10.10 -6.47 -9.22
CA THR A 418 -9.71 -7.64 -10.02
C THR A 418 -10.91 -8.30 -10.67
N ALA A 419 -10.67 -9.00 -11.80
CA ALA A 419 -11.70 -9.82 -12.45
C ALA A 419 -12.23 -10.89 -11.48
N ILE A 420 -13.55 -10.92 -11.28
CA ILE A 420 -14.25 -11.90 -10.45
C ILE A 420 -14.49 -13.16 -11.27
N SER A 421 -14.10 -14.33 -10.77
CA SER A 421 -14.45 -15.60 -11.41
C SER A 421 -15.86 -16.06 -11.02
N HIS A 422 -16.52 -16.83 -11.88
CA HIS A 422 -17.88 -17.35 -11.59
C HIS A 422 -17.93 -18.20 -10.31
N GLY A 423 -16.91 -19.02 -10.07
CA GLY A 423 -16.81 -19.83 -8.84
C GLY A 423 -16.64 -18.98 -7.58
N ASP A 424 -15.90 -17.87 -7.66
CA ASP A 424 -15.74 -16.94 -6.54
C ASP A 424 -17.02 -16.16 -6.25
N PHE A 425 -17.73 -15.73 -7.30
CA PHE A 425 -19.04 -15.09 -7.18
C PHE A 425 -20.07 -16.02 -6.52
N LEU A 426 -20.20 -17.27 -6.97
CA LEU A 426 -21.14 -18.21 -6.35
C LEU A 426 -20.75 -18.57 -4.91
N GLY A 427 -19.45 -18.69 -4.63
CA GLY A 427 -18.95 -18.83 -3.26
C GLY A 427 -19.38 -17.66 -2.37
N PHE A 428 -19.37 -16.44 -2.91
CA PHE A 428 -19.86 -15.24 -2.23
C PHE A 428 -21.37 -15.26 -1.99
N VAL A 429 -22.18 -15.60 -2.99
CA VAL A 429 -23.63 -15.74 -2.83
C VAL A 429 -23.98 -16.77 -1.75
N ARG A 430 -23.31 -17.93 -1.73
CA ARG A 430 -23.50 -18.95 -0.68
C ARG A 430 -23.15 -18.42 0.71
N ALA A 431 -22.01 -17.73 0.85
CA ALA A 431 -21.63 -17.10 2.11
C ALA A 431 -22.68 -16.06 2.55
N TYR A 432 -23.15 -15.23 1.63
CA TYR A 432 -24.15 -14.19 1.90
C TYR A 432 -25.48 -14.81 2.40
N ILE A 433 -26.01 -15.82 1.71
CA ILE A 433 -27.23 -16.55 2.13
C ILE A 433 -27.04 -17.19 3.52
N GLY A 434 -25.89 -17.82 3.76
CA GLY A 434 -25.64 -18.52 5.01
C GLY A 434 -25.47 -17.58 6.20
N VAL A 435 -24.73 -16.47 6.04
CA VAL A 435 -24.61 -15.41 7.07
C VAL A 435 -25.99 -14.79 7.35
N ALA A 436 -26.73 -14.44 6.30
CA ALA A 436 -28.07 -13.89 6.40
C ALA A 436 -29.04 -14.82 7.16
N SER A 437 -28.97 -16.14 6.89
CA SER A 437 -29.77 -17.14 7.60
C SER A 437 -29.40 -17.24 9.08
N VAL A 438 -28.13 -17.11 9.44
CA VAL A 438 -27.67 -17.11 10.83
C VAL A 438 -28.13 -15.84 11.57
N LEU A 439 -28.17 -14.68 10.90
CA LEU A 439 -28.74 -13.45 11.46
C LEU A 439 -30.24 -13.57 11.74
N ALA A 440 -31.00 -14.31 10.91
CA ALA A 440 -32.41 -14.60 11.19
C ALA A 440 -32.58 -15.43 12.48
N VAL A 441 -31.72 -16.43 12.68
CA VAL A 441 -31.70 -17.24 13.90
C VAL A 441 -31.31 -16.40 15.12
N TYR A 442 -30.33 -15.50 14.96
CA TYR A 442 -29.96 -14.53 15.99
C TYR A 442 -31.16 -13.68 16.42
N ALA A 443 -31.81 -13.01 15.45
CA ALA A 443 -32.98 -12.18 15.67
C ALA A 443 -34.09 -12.94 16.43
N PHE A 444 -34.35 -14.17 16.01
CA PHE A 444 -35.37 -15.02 16.62
C PHE A 444 -35.01 -15.47 18.04
N SER A 445 -33.77 -15.91 18.25
CA SER A 445 -33.28 -16.37 19.56
C SER A 445 -33.26 -15.28 20.63
N ASP A 446 -33.23 -14.02 20.20
CA ASP A 446 -33.33 -12.86 21.08
C ASP A 446 -34.79 -12.45 21.33
N SER A 447 -35.65 -12.51 20.30
CA SER A 447 -37.09 -12.26 20.45
C SER A 447 -37.84 -13.32 21.28
N LEU A 448 -37.42 -14.59 21.20
CA LEU A 448 -37.84 -15.66 22.11
C LEU A 448 -36.60 -16.11 22.89
N PRO A 449 -36.30 -15.47 24.04
CA PRO A 449 -35.00 -15.54 24.69
C PRO A 449 -34.52 -16.98 24.90
N ASN A 450 -33.47 -17.35 24.18
CA ASN A 450 -32.75 -18.60 24.37
C ASN A 450 -31.24 -18.30 24.46
N ASP A 451 -30.72 -18.23 25.68
CA ASP A 451 -29.34 -17.81 25.95
C ASP A 451 -28.31 -18.67 25.20
N HIS A 452 -28.52 -19.99 25.16
CA HIS A 452 -27.57 -20.91 24.53
C HIS A 452 -27.50 -20.72 23.01
N CYS A 453 -28.65 -20.62 22.34
CA CYS A 453 -28.73 -20.36 20.91
C CYS A 453 -28.14 -18.99 20.56
N ARG A 454 -28.49 -17.97 21.35
CA ARG A 454 -28.03 -16.59 21.15
C ARG A 454 -26.52 -16.46 21.32
N GLU A 455 -25.96 -17.00 22.40
CA GLU A 455 -24.51 -17.00 22.68
C GLU A 455 -23.73 -17.72 21.56
N ARG A 456 -24.18 -18.91 21.14
CA ARG A 456 -23.56 -19.67 20.05
C ARG A 456 -23.60 -18.90 18.73
N THR A 457 -24.72 -18.26 18.43
CA THR A 457 -24.90 -17.51 17.18
C THR A 457 -24.00 -16.27 17.15
N LEU A 458 -23.96 -15.49 18.24
CA LEU A 458 -23.05 -14.35 18.37
C LEU A 458 -21.57 -14.78 18.33
N GLY A 459 -21.23 -15.93 18.93
CA GLY A 459 -19.88 -16.50 18.85
C GLY A 459 -19.46 -16.83 17.40
N VAL A 460 -20.37 -17.35 16.57
CA VAL A 460 -20.13 -17.59 15.14
C VAL A 460 -19.96 -16.28 14.38
N LEU A 461 -20.84 -15.30 14.61
CA LEU A 461 -20.75 -13.98 13.95
C LEU A 461 -19.43 -13.28 14.27
N ARG A 462 -19.01 -13.30 15.55
CA ARG A 462 -17.71 -12.77 15.99
C ARG A 462 -16.55 -13.46 15.26
N LEU A 463 -16.56 -14.79 15.18
CA LEU A 463 -15.50 -15.53 14.47
C LEU A 463 -15.43 -15.12 13.00
N TRP A 464 -16.57 -14.94 12.34
CA TRP A 464 -16.61 -14.52 10.93
C TRP A 464 -16.14 -13.08 10.71
N GLN A 465 -16.26 -12.19 11.70
CA GLN A 465 -15.66 -10.84 11.63
C GLN A 465 -14.13 -10.86 11.60
N ASP A 466 -13.48 -11.94 12.06
CA ASP A 466 -12.03 -12.09 11.99
C ASP A 466 -11.56 -12.72 10.66
N VAL A 467 -12.49 -13.08 9.77
CA VAL A 467 -12.23 -13.78 8.52
C VAL A 467 -12.47 -12.85 7.31
N PRO A 468 -11.44 -12.59 6.48
CA PRO A 468 -11.62 -11.84 5.23
C PRO A 468 -12.69 -12.44 4.31
N GLY A 469 -13.51 -11.58 3.70
CA GLY A 469 -14.65 -11.93 2.84
C GLY A 469 -15.94 -12.17 3.64
N TYR A 470 -15.88 -12.88 4.77
CA TYR A 470 -17.04 -13.02 5.67
C TYR A 470 -17.26 -11.77 6.52
N ARG A 471 -16.17 -11.16 6.98
CA ARG A 471 -16.19 -9.93 7.78
C ARG A 471 -17.02 -8.86 7.11
N GLU A 472 -16.80 -8.61 5.82
CA GLU A 472 -17.48 -7.54 5.09
C GLU A 472 -18.99 -7.84 4.94
N ILE A 473 -19.37 -9.12 4.76
CA ILE A 473 -20.79 -9.54 4.72
C ILE A 473 -21.44 -9.35 6.10
N VAL A 474 -20.80 -9.84 7.16
CA VAL A 474 -21.31 -9.75 8.53
C VAL A 474 -21.44 -8.28 8.95
N ASN A 475 -20.40 -7.47 8.70
CA ASN A 475 -20.40 -6.07 9.07
C ASN A 475 -21.48 -5.29 8.33
N HIS A 476 -21.65 -5.55 7.03
CA HIS A 476 -22.71 -4.93 6.24
C HIS A 476 -24.11 -5.28 6.77
N LEU A 477 -24.39 -6.56 7.01
CA LEU A 477 -25.73 -7.01 7.44
C LEU A 477 -26.05 -6.71 8.91
N LEU A 478 -25.04 -6.58 9.77
CA LEU A 478 -25.23 -6.15 11.16
C LEU A 478 -25.65 -4.68 11.28
N LEU A 479 -25.50 -3.87 10.23
CA LEU A 479 -25.95 -2.48 10.21
C LEU A 479 -27.46 -2.32 9.99
N LEU A 480 -28.18 -3.42 9.75
CA LEU A 480 -29.65 -3.41 9.74
C LEU A 480 -30.16 -2.92 11.11
N ARG A 481 -31.16 -2.03 11.10
CA ARG A 481 -31.67 -1.34 12.28
C ARG A 481 -31.99 -2.30 13.44
N GLN A 482 -32.67 -3.41 13.18
CA GLN A 482 -33.03 -4.39 14.20
C GLN A 482 -31.83 -5.16 14.75
N MET A 483 -30.76 -5.33 13.96
CA MET A 483 -29.54 -6.00 14.42
C MET A 483 -28.78 -5.08 15.38
N ILE A 484 -28.65 -3.81 15.03
CA ILE A 484 -28.07 -2.78 15.89
C ILE A 484 -28.87 -2.65 17.19
N PHE A 485 -30.19 -2.52 17.11
CA PHE A 485 -31.03 -2.38 18.30
C PHE A 485 -30.89 -3.56 19.28
N ARG A 486 -30.74 -4.79 18.76
CA ARG A 486 -30.52 -5.97 19.60
C ARG A 486 -29.13 -5.97 20.24
N LEU A 487 -28.10 -5.58 19.49
CA LEU A 487 -26.76 -5.40 20.04
C LEU A 487 -26.75 -4.31 21.13
N GLU A 488 -27.40 -3.18 20.86
CA GLU A 488 -27.58 -2.08 21.81
C GLU A 488 -28.20 -2.58 23.12
N SER A 489 -29.33 -3.30 23.02
CA SER A 489 -30.04 -3.85 24.17
C SER A 489 -29.17 -4.78 25.02
N MET A 490 -28.27 -5.54 24.40
CA MET A 490 -27.32 -6.42 25.11
C MET A 490 -26.14 -5.68 25.74
N THR A 491 -25.86 -4.45 25.31
CA THR A 491 -24.75 -3.64 25.82
C THR A 491 -25.14 -2.65 26.92
N ILE A 492 -26.42 -2.29 27.05
CA ILE A 492 -26.89 -1.29 28.04
C ILE A 492 -27.18 -1.91 29.42
N ASP A 493 -27.77 -3.11 29.49
CA ASP A 493 -28.24 -3.75 30.74
C ASP A 493 -27.45 -5.04 31.05
N ASN A 494 -26.13 -4.94 31.17
CA ASN A 494 -25.21 -6.10 31.28
C ASN A 494 -24.93 -6.55 32.73
N ASP A 495 -25.90 -6.42 33.65
CA ASP A 495 -25.78 -6.81 35.06
C ASP A 495 -26.73 -7.97 35.43
N PRO A 496 -26.21 -9.19 35.72
CA PRO A 496 -24.80 -9.60 35.77
C PRO A 496 -24.17 -9.80 34.38
N PRO A 497 -22.82 -9.79 34.26
CA PRO A 497 -22.15 -9.84 32.95
C PRO A 497 -22.45 -11.15 32.23
N ALA A 498 -22.94 -11.06 30.99
CA ALA A 498 -23.29 -12.20 30.16
C ALA A 498 -22.31 -12.40 29.01
N GLN A 499 -22.06 -13.66 28.62
CA GLN A 499 -21.18 -13.99 27.50
C GLN A 499 -21.71 -13.43 26.17
N SER A 500 -23.04 -13.38 25.99
CA SER A 500 -23.68 -12.71 24.85
C SER A 500 -23.38 -11.20 24.82
N GLY A 501 -23.38 -10.52 25.98
CA GLY A 501 -23.01 -9.12 26.08
C GLY A 501 -21.55 -8.88 25.71
N ILE A 502 -20.63 -9.74 26.18
CA ILE A 502 -19.21 -9.68 25.78
C ILE A 502 -19.05 -9.90 24.28
N HIS A 503 -19.77 -10.86 23.69
CA HIS A 503 -19.75 -11.07 22.24
C HIS A 503 -20.31 -9.86 21.48
N ALA A 504 -21.41 -9.26 21.95
CA ALA A 504 -21.99 -8.06 21.37
C ALA A 504 -21.00 -6.88 21.40
N GLU A 505 -20.33 -6.63 22.53
CA GLU A 505 -19.29 -5.60 22.64
C GLU A 505 -18.13 -5.84 21.68
N ASN A 506 -17.63 -7.07 21.57
CA ASN A 506 -16.60 -7.43 20.59
C ASN A 506 -17.07 -7.20 19.15
N ILE A 507 -18.32 -7.56 18.85
CA ILE A 507 -18.91 -7.37 17.52
C ILE A 507 -18.98 -5.89 17.16
N VAL A 508 -19.46 -5.05 18.08
CA VAL A 508 -19.52 -3.60 17.90
C VAL A 508 -18.11 -3.01 17.77
N LEU A 509 -17.15 -3.47 18.56
CA LEU A 509 -15.77 -3.01 18.46
C LEU A 509 -15.13 -3.34 17.10
N ASN A 510 -15.48 -4.49 16.52
CA ASN A 510 -15.07 -4.85 15.17
C ASN A 510 -15.75 -3.98 14.11
N LEU A 511 -17.04 -3.64 14.26
CA LEU A 511 -17.77 -2.73 13.37
C LEU A 511 -17.16 -1.32 13.35
N VAL A 512 -16.73 -0.82 14.51
CA VAL A 512 -16.09 0.49 14.67
C VAL A 512 -14.82 0.65 13.83
N ASN A 513 -14.09 -0.44 13.56
CA ASN A 513 -12.86 -0.38 12.77
C ASN A 513 -13.13 -0.06 11.29
N GLU A 514 -14.39 -0.18 10.85
CA GLU A 514 -14.89 0.21 9.54
C GLU A 514 -15.60 1.57 9.61
N PRO A 515 -15.01 2.65 9.05
CA PRO A 515 -15.57 4.00 9.14
C PRO A 515 -16.96 4.14 8.53
N ARG A 516 -17.31 3.29 7.55
CA ARG A 516 -18.62 3.29 6.89
C ARG A 516 -19.76 2.87 7.81
N CYS A 517 -19.49 2.11 8.87
CA CYS A 517 -20.50 1.74 9.88
C CYS A 517 -21.11 2.96 10.56
N TYR A 518 -20.31 4.03 10.75
CA TYR A 518 -20.74 5.29 11.34
C TYR A 518 -21.72 6.08 10.47
N LEU A 519 -21.88 5.72 9.19
CA LEU A 519 -22.90 6.33 8.33
C LEU A 519 -24.32 5.88 8.71
N SER A 520 -24.46 4.75 9.43
CA SER A 520 -25.75 4.32 9.96
C SER A 520 -26.14 5.13 11.19
N SER A 521 -27.25 5.88 11.10
CA SER A 521 -27.75 6.68 12.22
C SER A 521 -28.12 5.83 13.44
N ASP A 522 -28.54 4.59 13.24
CA ASP A 522 -28.89 3.68 14.34
C ASP A 522 -27.63 3.19 15.05
N PHE A 523 -26.53 2.98 14.31
CA PHE A 523 -25.25 2.57 14.90
C PHE A 523 -24.65 3.69 15.75
N VAL A 524 -24.71 4.93 15.26
CA VAL A 524 -24.29 6.12 16.00
C VAL A 524 -25.08 6.27 17.30
N LYS A 525 -26.41 6.11 17.26
CA LYS A 525 -27.26 6.15 18.47
C LYS A 525 -26.89 5.06 19.47
N CYS A 526 -26.63 3.83 19.00
CA CYS A 526 -26.17 2.73 19.85
C CYS A 526 -24.86 3.06 20.58
N LEU A 527 -23.89 3.69 19.92
CA LEU A 527 -22.64 4.08 20.58
C LEU A 527 -22.85 5.22 21.60
N GLN A 528 -23.75 6.15 21.30
CA GLN A 528 -24.07 7.29 22.16
C GLN A 528 -24.92 6.90 23.38
N SER A 529 -25.66 5.78 23.35
CA SER A 529 -26.51 5.33 24.46
C SER A 529 -25.71 4.65 25.59
N TRP A 530 -24.45 4.29 25.36
CA TRP A 530 -23.58 3.67 26.34
C TRP A 530 -23.27 4.57 27.53
N GLN A 531 -23.61 4.08 28.73
CA GLN A 531 -23.34 4.77 29.98
C GLN A 531 -21.88 4.52 30.45
N PRO A 532 -21.27 5.48 31.16
CA PRO A 532 -19.93 5.28 31.74
C PRO A 532 -19.89 4.03 32.63
N PHE A 533 -18.86 3.21 32.47
CA PHE A 533 -18.64 1.97 33.25
C PHE A 533 -19.75 0.90 33.14
N SER A 534 -20.64 0.95 32.13
CA SER A 534 -21.67 -0.08 31.88
C SER A 534 -21.17 -1.28 31.06
N LEU A 535 -20.07 -1.10 30.34
CA LEU A 535 -19.50 -2.08 29.41
C LEU A 535 -18.52 -3.04 30.11
N THR A 536 -18.47 -4.28 29.65
CA THR A 536 -17.71 -5.39 30.24
C THR A 536 -16.33 -5.60 29.60
N TYR A 537 -16.20 -5.30 28.31
CA TYR A 537 -15.02 -5.52 27.48
C TYR A 537 -14.41 -4.19 27.03
N ILE A 538 -15.23 -3.23 26.60
CA ILE A 538 -14.75 -1.91 26.13
C ILE A 538 -14.41 -1.03 27.34
N ASN A 539 -13.16 -0.56 27.42
CA ASN A 539 -12.73 0.31 28.50
C ASN A 539 -13.23 1.76 28.32
N GLU A 540 -13.17 2.56 29.39
CA GLU A 540 -13.73 3.92 29.39
C GLU A 540 -12.99 4.88 28.44
N GLU A 541 -11.67 4.72 28.25
CA GLU A 541 -10.90 5.55 27.32
C GLU A 541 -11.31 5.27 25.87
N GLU A 542 -11.48 4.00 25.53
CA GLU A 542 -11.98 3.56 24.24
C GLU A 542 -13.42 4.03 24.04
N ARG A 543 -14.32 3.84 25.01
CA ARG A 543 -15.71 4.35 24.96
C ARG A 543 -15.76 5.84 24.66
N ILE A 544 -14.93 6.65 25.31
CA ILE A 544 -14.83 8.10 25.05
C ILE A 544 -14.36 8.38 23.61
N SER A 545 -13.36 7.64 23.12
CA SER A 545 -12.90 7.76 21.73
C SER A 545 -14.01 7.40 20.73
N LEU A 546 -14.74 6.31 20.98
CA LEU A 546 -15.86 5.86 20.13
C LEU A 546 -16.99 6.88 20.09
N ASN A 547 -17.33 7.45 21.24
CA ASN A 547 -18.35 8.48 21.33
C ASN A 547 -17.96 9.76 20.57
N ARG A 548 -16.69 10.17 20.57
CA ARG A 548 -16.24 11.33 19.77
C ARG A 548 -16.38 11.06 18.27
N ALA A 549 -15.97 9.88 17.80
CA ALA A 549 -16.15 9.48 16.41
C ALA A 549 -17.64 9.45 16.01
N ALA A 550 -18.50 8.95 16.90
CA ALA A 550 -19.95 8.95 16.72
C ALA A 550 -20.53 10.37 16.65
N MET A 551 -20.07 11.30 17.49
CA MET A 551 -20.48 12.71 17.43
C MET A 551 -20.12 13.37 16.10
N ILE A 552 -18.94 13.09 15.54
CA ILE A 552 -18.54 13.62 14.22
C ILE A 552 -19.51 13.16 13.13
N ALA A 553 -19.94 11.89 13.17
CA ALA A 553 -20.91 11.36 12.23
C ALA A 553 -22.32 11.94 12.42
N ASP A 554 -22.76 12.12 13.67
CA ASP A 554 -24.06 12.72 14.02
C ASP A 554 -24.16 14.21 13.63
N ASP A 555 -23.07 14.96 13.82
CA ASP A 555 -22.92 16.34 13.33
C ASP A 555 -22.86 16.43 11.79
N GLY A 556 -22.77 15.27 11.11
CA GLY A 556 -22.82 15.12 9.67
C GLY A 556 -21.65 15.80 8.95
N PRO A 557 -21.84 16.24 7.69
CA PRO A 557 -20.76 16.82 6.87
C PRO A 557 -20.12 18.05 7.53
N ARG A 558 -20.85 18.80 8.35
CA ARG A 558 -20.30 19.95 9.08
C ARG A 558 -19.26 19.52 10.12
N GLY A 559 -19.58 18.55 10.98
CA GLY A 559 -18.65 18.03 11.98
C GLY A 559 -17.41 17.41 11.33
N ALA A 560 -17.62 16.67 10.24
CA ALA A 560 -16.53 16.09 9.45
C ALA A 560 -15.57 17.14 8.86
N ILE A 561 -16.09 18.24 8.30
CA ILE A 561 -15.26 19.34 7.76
C ILE A 561 -14.48 20.04 8.88
N GLU A 562 -15.12 20.30 10.02
CA GLU A 562 -14.45 20.91 11.18
C GLU A 562 -13.27 20.05 11.65
N GLU A 563 -13.43 18.72 11.60
CA GLU A 563 -12.41 17.77 12.01
C GLU A 563 -11.24 17.64 11.03
N LEU A 564 -11.51 17.62 9.72
CA LEU A 564 -10.47 17.59 8.68
C LEU A 564 -9.59 18.84 8.68
N VAL A 565 -10.15 20.00 9.05
CA VAL A 565 -9.46 21.30 8.99
C VAL A 565 -8.71 21.61 10.30
N ARG A 566 -8.76 20.72 11.30
CA ARG A 566 -8.16 20.94 12.62
C ARG A 566 -6.61 20.88 12.56
N THR A 567 -5.96 22.05 12.64
CA THR A 567 -4.49 22.18 12.50
C THR A 567 -3.68 21.93 13.79
N ASP A 568 -4.30 22.10 14.96
CA ASP A 568 -3.59 22.10 16.26
C ASP A 568 -3.72 20.74 16.97
N SER A 569 -3.31 19.66 16.31
CA SER A 569 -3.45 18.30 16.85
C SER A 569 -2.12 17.75 17.42
N PRO A 570 -2.15 16.99 18.53
CA PRO A 570 -1.04 16.14 18.98
C PRO A 570 -0.66 15.09 17.90
N PRO A 571 0.47 14.35 18.05
CA PRO A 571 0.78 13.21 17.17
C PRO A 571 -0.40 12.23 17.06
N PHE A 572 -0.49 11.49 15.95
CA PHE A 572 -1.58 10.54 15.74
C PHE A 572 -1.58 9.43 16.78
N ASP A 573 -2.65 9.37 17.57
CA ASP A 573 -3.04 8.19 18.34
C ASP A 573 -4.15 7.42 17.58
N LEU A 574 -4.47 6.20 18.03
CA LEU A 574 -5.52 5.37 17.42
C LEU A 574 -6.88 6.08 17.40
N GLY A 575 -7.22 6.80 18.47
CA GLY A 575 -8.48 7.53 18.57
C GLY A 575 -8.61 8.64 17.52
N ARG A 576 -7.54 9.40 17.30
CA ARG A 576 -7.48 10.47 16.31
C ARG A 576 -7.57 9.95 14.88
N VAL A 577 -6.87 8.85 14.59
CA VAL A 577 -6.94 8.21 13.28
C VAL A 577 -8.38 7.76 13.01
N ARG A 578 -9.04 7.16 14.00
CA ARG A 578 -10.45 6.76 13.91
C ARG A 578 -11.38 7.95 13.61
N GLU A 579 -11.28 9.05 14.38
CA GLU A 579 -12.04 10.29 14.16
C GLU A 579 -11.89 10.80 12.71
N LEU A 580 -10.65 10.84 12.20
CA LEU A 580 -10.37 11.31 10.84
C LEU A 580 -10.92 10.37 9.76
N ARG A 581 -10.80 9.06 9.95
CA ARG A 581 -11.36 8.08 8.99
C ARG A 581 -12.88 8.20 8.91
N VAL A 582 -13.56 8.43 10.03
CA VAL A 582 -15.02 8.70 10.05
C VAL A 582 -15.35 10.01 9.35
N ALA A 583 -14.60 11.08 9.63
CA ALA A 583 -14.80 12.36 8.93
C ALA A 583 -14.65 12.24 7.40
N VAL A 584 -13.64 11.50 6.94
CA VAL A 584 -13.46 11.22 5.50
C VAL A 584 -14.63 10.42 4.94
N ALA A 585 -15.09 9.38 5.64
CA ALA A 585 -16.21 8.56 5.19
C ALA A 585 -17.52 9.35 5.06
N VAL A 586 -17.83 10.23 6.01
CA VAL A 586 -19.02 11.11 5.96
C VAL A 586 -18.97 12.04 4.75
N ILE A 587 -17.82 12.64 4.46
CA ILE A 587 -17.67 13.54 3.31
C ILE A 587 -17.74 12.78 2.00
N LEU A 588 -17.07 11.62 1.88
CA LEU A 588 -17.17 10.78 0.68
C LEU A 588 -18.62 10.33 0.43
N HIS A 589 -19.34 9.94 1.47
CA HIS A 589 -20.75 9.55 1.34
C HIS A 589 -21.62 10.69 0.78
N GLU A 590 -21.46 11.91 1.30
CA GLU A 590 -22.18 13.09 0.81
C GLU A 590 -21.84 13.41 -0.66
N LEU A 591 -20.58 13.22 -1.07
CA LEU A 591 -20.12 13.44 -2.44
C LEU A 591 -20.64 12.37 -3.43
N GLU A 592 -20.81 11.12 -2.99
CA GLU A 592 -21.22 10.00 -3.84
C GLU A 592 -22.75 9.86 -3.99
N GLU A 593 -23.52 10.09 -2.92
CA GLU A 593 -24.96 9.82 -2.91
C GLU A 593 -25.85 10.98 -3.40
N GLU A 594 -25.37 12.22 -3.33
CA GLU A 594 -26.18 13.39 -3.65
C GLU A 594 -25.84 13.99 -5.03
N GLU A 595 -26.85 14.21 -5.88
CA GLU A 595 -26.68 14.86 -7.21
C GLU A 595 -26.03 16.25 -7.14
N ALA A 596 -26.14 16.92 -5.99
CA ALA A 596 -25.51 18.21 -5.69
C ALA A 596 -24.53 18.12 -4.51
N GLY A 597 -24.05 16.92 -4.17
CA GLY A 597 -23.18 16.66 -3.02
C GLY A 597 -21.93 17.51 -3.01
N ASP A 598 -21.29 17.65 -4.18
CA ASP A 598 -20.15 18.55 -4.39
C ASP A 598 -20.43 19.99 -3.92
N TRP A 599 -21.61 20.52 -4.29
CA TRP A 599 -22.00 21.88 -3.90
C TRP A 599 -22.35 21.97 -2.42
N ASN A 600 -23.00 20.95 -1.86
CA ASN A 600 -23.41 20.93 -0.45
C ASN A 600 -22.19 20.92 0.48
N VAL A 601 -21.21 20.06 0.20
CA VAL A 601 -19.95 20.00 0.97
C VAL A 601 -19.19 21.34 0.87
N LEU A 602 -19.11 21.95 -0.32
CA LEU A 602 -18.44 23.23 -0.51
C LEU A 602 -19.17 24.41 0.17
N ASP A 603 -20.49 24.49 0.04
CA ASP A 603 -21.30 25.54 0.68
C ASP A 603 -21.19 25.44 2.21
N MET A 604 -21.23 24.23 2.77
CA MET A 604 -21.03 24.00 4.20
C MET A 604 -19.64 24.44 4.66
N ALA A 605 -18.59 24.08 3.91
CA ALA A 605 -17.23 24.51 4.20
C ALA A 605 -17.10 26.05 4.16
N TRP A 606 -17.68 26.70 3.14
CA TRP A 606 -17.64 28.16 3.00
C TRP A 606 -18.42 28.89 4.10
N ARG A 607 -19.59 28.40 4.49
CA ARG A 607 -20.37 28.93 5.62
C ARG A 607 -19.62 28.79 6.94
N GLY A 608 -18.84 27.71 7.11
CA GLY A 608 -17.93 27.52 8.24
C GLY A 608 -16.66 28.36 8.19
N GLY A 609 -16.46 29.17 7.15
CA GLY A 609 -15.23 29.96 6.94
C GLY A 609 -14.00 29.09 6.62
N LYS A 610 -14.20 27.82 6.25
CA LYS A 610 -13.15 26.85 5.93
C LYS A 610 -12.98 26.77 4.41
N GLN A 611 -12.14 27.63 3.86
CA GLN A 611 -11.83 27.61 2.43
C GLN A 611 -10.64 26.70 2.12
N GLY A 612 -10.63 26.09 0.93
CA GLY A 612 -9.48 25.31 0.47
C GLY A 612 -9.39 23.90 1.06
N MET A 613 -10.52 23.21 1.18
CA MET A 613 -10.60 21.84 1.74
C MET A 613 -9.59 20.87 1.10
N VAL A 614 -9.38 20.93 -0.22
CA VAL A 614 -8.37 20.11 -0.92
C VAL A 614 -6.97 20.27 -0.33
N PHE A 615 -6.59 21.48 0.11
CA PHE A 615 -5.27 21.75 0.67
C PHE A 615 -5.12 21.14 2.06
N HIS A 616 -6.19 21.18 2.87
CA HIS A 616 -6.21 20.52 4.17
C HIS A 616 -6.11 18.99 4.05
N VAL A 617 -6.80 18.40 3.08
CA VAL A 617 -6.68 16.95 2.80
C VAL A 617 -5.26 16.60 2.33
N ILE A 618 -4.65 17.41 1.46
CA ILE A 618 -3.25 17.21 1.02
C ILE A 618 -2.27 17.35 2.20
N ASP A 619 -2.46 18.32 3.08
CA ASP A 619 -1.62 18.53 4.26
C ASP A 619 -1.76 17.37 5.26
N LEU A 620 -2.98 16.83 5.42
CA LEU A 620 -3.25 15.66 6.25
C LEU A 620 -2.59 14.40 5.66
N ALA A 621 -2.74 14.13 4.37
CA ALA A 621 -2.07 13.02 3.69
C ALA A 621 -0.53 13.14 3.79
N SER A 622 0.00 14.36 3.70
CA SER A 622 1.44 14.64 3.90
C SER A 622 1.89 14.39 5.35
N THR A 623 1.00 14.59 6.32
CA THR A 623 1.27 14.32 7.74
C THR A 623 1.25 12.81 8.02
N VAL A 624 0.26 12.08 7.48
CA VAL A 624 0.19 10.61 7.55
C VAL A 624 1.44 9.97 6.93
N SER A 625 1.86 10.46 5.76
CA SER A 625 3.10 10.05 5.11
C SER A 625 4.34 10.24 5.99
N ARG A 626 4.46 11.38 6.67
CA ARG A 626 5.59 11.68 7.58
C ARG A 626 5.63 10.74 8.78
N GLU A 627 4.48 10.44 9.36
CA GLU A 627 4.36 9.53 10.50
C GLU A 627 4.71 8.10 10.08
N LEU A 628 4.18 7.61 8.95
CA LEU A 628 4.57 6.31 8.39
C LEU A 628 6.08 6.22 8.10
N LYS A 629 6.70 7.29 7.60
CA LYS A 629 8.17 7.34 7.40
C LYS A 629 8.94 7.31 8.72
N ALA A 630 8.46 8.00 9.75
CA ALA A 630 9.08 7.99 11.06
C ALA A 630 9.10 6.56 11.65
N LEU A 631 8.03 5.79 11.42
CA LEU A 631 7.95 4.37 11.79
C LEU A 631 8.91 3.47 10.99
N CYS A 632 9.29 3.88 9.78
CA CYS A 632 10.22 3.16 8.91
C CYS A 632 11.66 3.71 8.98
N SER A 633 11.96 4.60 9.93
CA SER A 633 13.27 5.21 10.07
C SER A 633 14.34 4.18 10.46
N LEU A 634 15.55 4.36 9.95
CA LEU A 634 16.74 3.57 10.33
C LEU A 634 17.25 3.89 11.75
N THR A 635 16.61 4.82 12.47
CA THR A 635 16.94 5.16 13.86
C THR A 635 16.22 4.23 14.87
N ILE A 636 16.67 4.21 16.14
CA ILE A 636 16.15 3.30 17.18
C ILE A 636 14.61 3.37 17.22
N PRO A 637 13.88 2.26 17.04
CA PRO A 637 12.43 2.26 17.02
C PRO A 637 11.87 2.81 18.33
N GLN A 638 10.95 3.77 18.26
CA GLN A 638 10.14 4.16 19.41
C GLN A 638 9.22 2.97 19.79
N PRO A 639 8.90 2.77 21.09
CA PRO A 639 7.93 1.76 21.50
C PRO A 639 6.60 2.06 20.79
N LEU A 640 6.18 1.11 19.95
CA LEU A 640 5.06 1.27 19.05
C LEU A 640 3.76 0.82 19.71
N GLU A 641 2.71 1.61 19.62
CA GLU A 641 1.36 1.14 19.92
C GLU A 641 0.93 0.13 18.85
N ALA A 642 0.49 -1.06 19.28
CA ALA A 642 0.11 -2.13 18.38
C ALA A 642 -1.08 -1.70 17.49
N GLY A 643 -0.98 -1.93 16.17
CA GLY A 643 -2.06 -1.64 15.21
C GLY A 643 -2.06 -0.22 14.61
N LEU A 644 -1.31 0.74 15.16
CA LEU A 644 -1.23 2.11 14.63
C LEU A 644 -0.77 2.19 13.15
N PRO A 645 0.24 1.43 12.69
CA PRO A 645 0.67 1.51 11.28
C PRO A 645 -0.41 1.02 10.32
N GLU A 646 -1.23 0.04 10.71
CA GLU A 646 -2.34 -0.46 9.90
C GLU A 646 -3.41 0.61 9.74
N GLN A 647 -3.78 1.27 10.85
CA GLN A 647 -4.78 2.34 10.84
C GLN A 647 -4.30 3.57 10.06
N LEU A 648 -3.01 3.91 10.10
CA LEU A 648 -2.44 4.99 9.28
C LEU A 648 -2.46 4.64 7.78
N LEU A 649 -2.18 3.39 7.42
CA LEU A 649 -2.30 2.91 6.04
C LEU A 649 -3.76 2.96 5.56
N LEU A 650 -4.72 2.55 6.39
CA LEU A 650 -6.15 2.65 6.06
C LEU A 650 -6.61 4.12 5.94
N LEU A 651 -6.15 5.01 6.82
CA LEU A 651 -6.43 6.44 6.70
C LEU A 651 -5.87 7.02 5.39
N ALA A 652 -4.67 6.59 4.96
CA ALA A 652 -4.16 6.95 3.65
C ALA A 652 -5.04 6.40 2.51
N ASP A 653 -5.52 5.16 2.61
CA ASP A 653 -6.46 4.57 1.64
C ASP A 653 -7.75 5.39 1.52
N ASP A 654 -8.26 5.90 2.64
CA ASP A 654 -9.49 6.70 2.69
C ASP A 654 -9.26 8.15 2.17
N LEU A 655 -8.11 8.76 2.50
CA LEU A 655 -7.80 10.16 2.13
C LEU A 655 -7.51 10.35 0.62
N LEU A 656 -6.85 9.39 -0.02
CA LEU A 656 -6.42 9.54 -1.40
C LEU A 656 -7.59 9.64 -2.41
N PRO A 657 -8.66 8.81 -2.33
CA PRO A 657 -9.88 8.99 -3.11
C PRO A 657 -10.54 10.36 -2.89
N LEU A 658 -10.55 10.87 -1.65
CA LEU A 658 -11.12 12.19 -1.36
C LEU A 658 -10.36 13.30 -2.10
N VAL A 659 -9.02 13.20 -2.25
CA VAL A 659 -8.26 14.15 -3.07
C VAL A 659 -8.72 14.15 -4.52
N ILE A 660 -9.04 12.98 -5.07
CA ILE A 660 -9.49 12.83 -6.47
C ILE A 660 -10.85 13.52 -6.67
N HIS A 661 -11.80 13.32 -5.76
CA HIS A 661 -13.13 13.96 -5.87
C HIS A 661 -13.05 15.49 -5.74
N LEU A 662 -12.14 16.00 -4.90
CA LEU A 662 -12.01 17.43 -4.65
C LEU A 662 -11.12 18.18 -5.65
N GLU A 663 -10.27 17.49 -6.41
CA GLU A 663 -9.38 18.14 -7.39
C GLU A 663 -10.13 18.88 -8.50
N PRO A 664 -11.16 18.31 -9.16
CA PRO A 664 -11.94 19.01 -10.18
C PRO A 664 -12.62 20.28 -9.66
N LEU A 665 -12.94 20.31 -8.37
CA LEU A 665 -13.63 21.42 -7.71
C LEU A 665 -12.68 22.56 -7.28
N SER A 666 -11.36 22.39 -7.46
CA SER A 666 -10.36 23.29 -6.90
C SER A 666 -9.17 23.56 -7.84
N VAL A 667 -8.62 24.77 -7.82
CA VAL A 667 -7.41 25.10 -8.58
C VAL A 667 -6.17 24.77 -7.74
N THR A 668 -5.79 23.49 -7.70
CA THR A 668 -4.64 23.06 -6.88
C THR A 668 -3.33 23.59 -7.48
N ALA A 669 -2.53 24.30 -6.67
CA ALA A 669 -1.25 24.84 -7.11
C ALA A 669 -0.22 23.72 -7.36
N SER A 670 0.74 23.95 -8.27
CA SER A 670 1.80 22.96 -8.58
C SER A 670 2.61 22.55 -7.34
N ARG A 671 2.77 23.44 -6.34
CA ARG A 671 3.45 23.11 -5.09
C ARG A 671 2.69 22.05 -4.28
N SER A 672 1.38 22.22 -4.11
CA SER A 672 0.53 21.27 -3.39
C SER A 672 0.45 19.93 -4.13
N MET A 673 0.42 19.97 -5.47
CA MET A 673 0.55 18.75 -6.28
C MET A 673 1.86 18.01 -6.02
N ARG A 674 2.99 18.70 -5.95
CA ARG A 674 4.26 18.07 -5.58
C ARG A 674 4.22 17.44 -4.19
N CYS A 675 3.58 18.11 -3.23
CA CYS A 675 3.43 17.58 -1.86
C CYS A 675 2.65 16.27 -1.87
N ILE A 676 1.49 16.19 -2.55
CA ILE A 676 0.70 14.96 -2.59
C ILE A 676 1.42 13.84 -3.37
N ILE A 677 2.13 14.15 -4.46
CA ILE A 677 2.93 13.16 -5.20
C ILE A 677 4.00 12.55 -4.28
N VAL A 678 4.71 13.39 -3.53
CA VAL A 678 5.70 12.95 -2.53
C VAL A 678 5.05 12.10 -1.44
N ALA A 679 3.90 12.54 -0.91
CA ALA A 679 3.18 11.80 0.12
C ALA A 679 2.75 10.41 -0.37
N ILE A 680 2.18 10.30 -1.57
CA ILE A 680 1.78 9.03 -2.18
C ILE A 680 3.00 8.11 -2.38
N ALA A 681 4.10 8.66 -2.91
CA ALA A 681 5.33 7.91 -3.13
C ALA A 681 5.92 7.34 -1.83
N ASP A 682 5.90 8.14 -0.77
CA ASP A 682 6.34 7.74 0.56
C ASP A 682 5.41 6.68 1.17
N ILE A 683 4.08 6.86 1.09
CA ILE A 683 3.08 5.87 1.56
C ILE A 683 3.25 4.53 0.83
N PHE A 684 3.42 4.56 -0.49
CA PHE A 684 3.65 3.36 -1.30
C PHE A 684 4.94 2.63 -0.91
N THR A 685 6.01 3.38 -0.64
CA THR A 685 7.30 2.83 -0.20
C THR A 685 7.19 2.21 1.19
N CYS A 686 6.60 2.94 2.15
CA CYS A 686 6.38 2.45 3.52
C CYS A 686 5.48 1.21 3.55
N ALA A 687 4.40 1.18 2.78
CA ALA A 687 3.54 0.01 2.66
C ALA A 687 4.34 -1.23 2.21
N ASN A 688 5.26 -1.11 1.25
CA ASN A 688 6.13 -2.22 0.85
C ASN A 688 7.16 -2.60 1.94
N LEU A 689 7.71 -1.63 2.68
CA LEU A 689 8.61 -1.93 3.79
C LEU A 689 7.91 -2.77 4.85
N PHE A 690 6.70 -2.38 5.28
CA PHE A 690 5.95 -3.17 6.24
C PHE A 690 5.59 -4.56 5.71
N LEU A 691 5.23 -4.69 4.42
CA LEU A 691 4.99 -6.01 3.80
C LEU A 691 6.24 -6.91 3.78
N SER A 692 7.43 -6.32 3.71
CA SER A 692 8.70 -7.05 3.70
C SER A 692 9.20 -7.42 5.11
N GLN A 693 8.70 -6.75 6.15
CA GLN A 693 9.00 -7.08 7.53
C GLN A 693 8.20 -8.32 7.94
N THR A 694 8.84 -9.29 8.58
CA THR A 694 8.20 -10.48 9.15
C THR A 694 8.50 -10.53 10.64
N PRO A 695 7.51 -10.81 11.52
CA PRO A 695 6.14 -11.29 11.27
C PRO A 695 5.08 -10.17 11.18
N VAL A 696 4.13 -10.28 10.23
CA VAL A 696 3.02 -9.31 10.05
C VAL A 696 1.68 -10.06 9.92
N PRO A 697 0.59 -9.59 10.55
CA PRO A 697 -0.75 -10.22 10.44
C PRO A 697 -1.27 -10.28 8.99
N PRO A 698 -2.12 -11.27 8.63
CA PRO A 698 -2.67 -11.38 7.28
C PRO A 698 -3.55 -10.18 6.89
N SER A 699 -4.30 -9.57 7.83
CA SER A 699 -5.10 -8.36 7.57
C SER A 699 -4.23 -7.21 7.09
N PHE A 700 -3.08 -7.00 7.75
CA PHE A 700 -2.12 -5.97 7.42
C PHE A 700 -1.53 -6.17 6.02
N VAL A 701 -1.29 -7.42 5.62
CA VAL A 701 -0.79 -7.74 4.27
C VAL A 701 -1.79 -7.34 3.20
N VAL A 702 -3.09 -7.58 3.43
CA VAL A 702 -4.16 -7.16 2.52
C VAL A 702 -4.24 -5.64 2.45
N THR A 703 -4.22 -4.96 3.61
CA THR A 703 -4.21 -3.49 3.71
C THR A 703 -3.04 -2.87 2.96
N GLY A 704 -1.82 -3.37 3.17
CA GLY A 704 -0.63 -2.87 2.49
C GLY A 704 -0.69 -3.04 0.97
N LYS A 705 -1.24 -4.16 0.46
CA LYS A 705 -1.45 -4.37 -0.98
C LYS A 705 -2.52 -3.42 -1.55
N ARG A 706 -3.63 -3.27 -0.84
CA ARG A 706 -4.75 -2.37 -1.21
C ARG A 706 -4.27 -0.92 -1.32
N VAL A 707 -3.61 -0.39 -0.30
CA VAL A 707 -3.08 0.98 -0.30
C VAL A 707 -2.13 1.23 -1.47
N ARG A 708 -1.28 0.26 -1.80
CA ARG A 708 -0.37 0.37 -2.95
C ARG A 708 -1.13 0.48 -4.27
N GLN A 709 -2.21 -0.29 -4.44
CA GLN A 709 -3.07 -0.21 -5.62
C GLN A 709 -3.79 1.13 -5.66
N THR A 710 -4.33 1.61 -4.53
CA THR A 710 -4.96 2.94 -4.42
C THR A 710 -3.98 4.04 -4.79
N CYS A 711 -2.73 4.00 -4.29
CA CYS A 711 -1.67 4.94 -4.66
C CYS A 711 -1.42 5.00 -6.17
N VAL A 712 -1.37 3.84 -6.85
CA VAL A 712 -1.20 3.76 -8.32
C VAL A 712 -2.42 4.33 -9.05
N ALA A 713 -3.62 3.93 -8.64
CA ALA A 713 -4.88 4.41 -9.24
C ALA A 713 -5.01 5.93 -9.12
N VAL A 714 -4.75 6.48 -7.93
CA VAL A 714 -4.83 7.92 -7.63
C VAL A 714 -3.82 8.70 -8.45
N LEU A 715 -2.55 8.27 -8.51
CA LEU A 715 -1.53 8.94 -9.32
C LEU A 715 -1.90 8.95 -10.80
N ARG A 716 -2.44 7.83 -11.32
CA ARG A 716 -2.88 7.74 -12.72
C ARG A 716 -4.03 8.72 -12.98
N GLN A 717 -5.07 8.70 -12.16
CA GLN A 717 -6.25 9.54 -12.35
C GLN A 717 -5.91 11.04 -12.24
N LEU A 718 -5.12 11.44 -11.24
CA LEU A 718 -4.66 12.83 -11.10
C LEU A 718 -3.77 13.29 -12.27
N SER A 719 -2.99 12.37 -12.87
CA SER A 719 -2.16 12.68 -14.04
C SER A 719 -2.99 12.93 -15.31
N GLU A 720 -4.14 12.26 -15.43
CA GLU A 720 -5.06 12.34 -16.58
C GLU A 720 -6.03 13.53 -16.49
N MET A 721 -6.59 13.80 -15.30
CA MET A 721 -7.60 14.86 -15.06
C MET A 721 -7.17 16.25 -15.54
N ARG A 722 -5.90 16.62 -15.36
CA ARG A 722 -5.38 17.94 -15.80
C ARG A 722 -5.16 18.09 -17.31
N GLY A 723 -5.56 17.08 -18.08
CA GLY A 723 -5.35 16.98 -19.51
C GLY A 723 -6.09 18.01 -20.37
N VAL A 724 -7.12 18.69 -19.85
CA VAL A 724 -8.06 19.50 -20.65
C VAL A 724 -7.59 20.95 -20.89
N ASP A 725 -7.13 21.67 -19.86
CA ASP A 725 -6.75 23.10 -20.00
C ASP A 725 -5.24 23.40 -19.84
N SER A 726 -4.47 22.47 -19.26
CA SER A 726 -3.01 22.60 -19.03
C SER A 726 -2.18 21.48 -19.67
N ALA A 727 -2.71 20.94 -20.77
CA ALA A 727 -2.38 19.68 -21.43
C ALA A 727 -0.88 19.31 -21.59
N ARG A 728 0.04 20.26 -21.50
CA ARG A 728 1.49 20.07 -21.72
C ARG A 728 2.33 19.90 -20.45
N ARG A 729 1.76 20.03 -19.24
CA ARG A 729 2.58 20.06 -17.98
C ARG A 729 2.15 19.10 -16.87
N GLY A 730 1.00 18.45 -16.97
CA GLY A 730 0.48 17.54 -15.93
C GLY A 730 1.40 16.33 -15.69
N PRO A 731 1.45 15.34 -16.61
CA PRO A 731 2.25 14.13 -16.42
C PRO A 731 3.76 14.41 -16.24
N ALA A 732 4.29 15.46 -16.89
CA ALA A 732 5.67 15.90 -16.74
C ALA A 732 5.99 16.35 -15.30
N LEU A 733 5.07 17.06 -14.64
CA LEU A 733 5.23 17.44 -13.24
C LEU A 733 5.26 16.20 -12.33
N PHE A 734 4.41 15.22 -12.60
CA PHE A 734 4.30 13.98 -11.81
C PHE A 734 5.59 13.16 -11.90
N LEU A 735 6.00 12.82 -13.12
CA LEU A 735 7.24 12.07 -13.33
C LEU A 735 8.45 12.83 -12.76
N ARG A 736 8.60 14.12 -13.08
CA ARG A 736 9.72 14.91 -12.54
C ARG A 736 9.78 14.88 -11.02
N THR A 737 8.63 15.01 -10.36
CA THR A 737 8.59 15.00 -8.89
C THR A 737 8.94 13.62 -8.33
N LEU A 738 8.47 12.53 -8.95
CA LEU A 738 8.83 11.16 -8.55
C LEU A 738 10.32 10.89 -8.75
N LEU A 739 10.89 11.26 -9.91
CA LEU A 739 12.30 11.08 -10.23
C LEU A 739 13.20 11.88 -9.28
N GLU A 740 12.87 13.16 -9.02
CA GLU A 740 13.57 14.00 -8.06
C GLU A 740 13.46 13.46 -6.62
N HIS A 741 12.28 12.96 -6.23
CA HIS A 741 12.03 12.44 -4.88
C HIS A 741 12.72 11.10 -4.62
N GLY A 742 12.75 10.19 -5.62
CA GLY A 742 13.42 8.90 -5.49
C GLY A 742 14.93 9.01 -5.25
N LEU A 743 15.54 10.11 -5.68
CA LEU A 743 16.96 10.42 -5.46
C LEU A 743 17.25 11.18 -4.16
N ARG A 744 16.23 11.52 -3.36
CA ARG A 744 16.45 12.20 -2.07
C ARG A 744 16.97 11.24 -1.03
N VAL A 745 18.01 11.68 -0.33
CA VAL A 745 18.59 10.99 0.82
C VAL A 745 17.86 11.44 2.09
N ASP A 746 17.11 10.52 2.70
CA ASP A 746 16.46 10.69 4.01
C ASP A 746 16.83 9.51 4.94
N ASP A 747 16.23 9.43 6.14
CA ASP A 747 16.46 8.38 7.15
C ASP A 747 15.86 6.99 6.80
N THR A 748 15.57 6.71 5.53
CA THR A 748 15.01 5.43 5.05
C THR A 748 15.98 4.77 4.06
N ASP A 749 15.89 3.45 3.86
CA ASP A 749 16.71 2.75 2.87
C ASP A 749 16.58 3.36 1.45
N PRO A 750 17.66 3.99 0.92
CA PRO A 750 17.62 4.64 -0.39
C PRO A 750 17.52 3.64 -1.54
N ALA A 751 18.06 2.42 -1.40
CA ALA A 751 18.00 1.40 -2.45
C ALA A 751 16.57 0.89 -2.63
N HIS A 752 15.91 0.57 -1.51
CA HIS A 752 14.50 0.19 -1.50
C HIS A 752 13.62 1.29 -2.08
N ARG A 753 13.83 2.55 -1.67
CA ARG A 753 13.10 3.70 -2.19
C ARG A 753 13.22 3.82 -3.71
N VAL A 754 14.44 3.83 -4.26
CA VAL A 754 14.65 3.94 -5.71
C VAL A 754 13.90 2.83 -6.46
N GLN A 755 13.92 1.60 -5.93
CA GLN A 755 13.19 0.48 -6.51
C GLN A 755 11.66 0.65 -6.46
N GLN A 756 11.11 1.15 -5.36
CA GLN A 756 9.66 1.38 -5.25
C GLN A 756 9.21 2.54 -6.13
N ILE A 757 9.99 3.61 -6.23
CA ILE A 757 9.72 4.74 -7.12
C ILE A 757 9.79 4.29 -8.58
N TYR A 758 10.75 3.43 -8.95
CA TYR A 758 10.79 2.83 -10.28
C TYR A 758 9.50 2.06 -10.59
N THR A 759 9.00 1.27 -9.64
CA THR A 759 7.75 0.52 -9.79
C THR A 759 6.55 1.46 -10.02
N LEU A 760 6.49 2.60 -9.31
CA LEU A 760 5.47 3.63 -9.53
C LEU A 760 5.59 4.30 -10.90
N VAL A 761 6.82 4.63 -11.31
CA VAL A 761 7.09 5.24 -12.63
C VAL A 761 6.66 4.30 -13.74
N ASP A 762 6.98 3.01 -13.64
CA ASP A 762 6.58 2.00 -14.61
C ASP A 762 5.05 1.87 -14.75
N CYS A 763 4.32 1.92 -13.63
CA CYS A 763 2.86 1.88 -13.60
C CYS A 763 2.18 3.13 -14.22
N LEU A 764 2.90 4.25 -14.32
CA LEU A 764 2.40 5.52 -14.88
C LEU A 764 2.69 5.66 -16.38
N ILE A 765 3.70 4.96 -16.89
CA ILE A 765 4.00 4.99 -18.33
C ILE A 765 2.94 4.17 -19.07
N PRO A 766 2.26 4.71 -20.10
CA PRO A 766 1.20 4.00 -20.82
C PRO A 766 1.66 2.66 -21.41
N GLU A 767 0.77 1.68 -21.40
CA GLU A 767 1.00 0.39 -22.07
C GLU A 767 0.83 0.50 -23.59
N SER A 768 1.57 -0.35 -24.30
CA SER A 768 1.64 -0.38 -25.76
C SER A 768 0.43 -1.13 -26.34
N GLY A 769 -0.70 -0.42 -26.54
CA GLY A 769 -1.91 -0.97 -27.18
C GLY A 769 -2.31 -0.22 -28.46
N PRO A 770 -2.98 -0.87 -29.43
CA PRO A 770 -3.39 -0.25 -30.70
C PRO A 770 -4.39 0.93 -30.51
N GLU A 771 -5.21 0.90 -29.46
CA GLU A 771 -6.13 2.01 -29.10
C GLU A 771 -5.42 3.18 -28.40
N VAL A 772 -4.19 2.98 -27.92
CA VAL A 772 -3.42 3.93 -27.08
C VAL A 772 -2.45 4.80 -27.91
N ALA A 773 -2.38 4.61 -29.22
CA ALA A 773 -1.42 5.28 -30.11
C ALA A 773 -1.47 6.83 -30.03
N GLN A 774 -2.65 7.41 -29.87
CA GLN A 774 -2.80 8.87 -29.70
C GLN A 774 -2.26 9.35 -28.35
N SER A 775 -2.48 8.60 -27.27
CA SER A 775 -1.93 8.90 -25.94
C SER A 775 -0.39 8.80 -25.95
N ASN A 776 0.16 7.76 -26.57
CA ASN A 776 1.61 7.56 -26.69
C ASN A 776 2.29 8.72 -27.43
N SER A 777 1.71 9.20 -28.53
CA SER A 777 2.23 10.36 -29.27
C SER A 777 2.30 11.63 -28.41
N ARG A 778 1.33 11.83 -27.49
CA ARG A 778 1.31 12.97 -26.56
C ARG A 778 2.41 12.84 -25.51
N TRP A 779 2.60 11.66 -24.94
CA TRP A 779 3.66 11.40 -23.96
C TRP A 779 5.05 11.66 -24.55
N VAL A 780 5.30 11.13 -25.74
CA VAL A 780 6.58 11.26 -26.44
C VAL A 780 6.86 12.71 -26.81
N LEU A 781 5.91 13.45 -27.39
CA LEU A 781 6.17 14.80 -27.89
C LEU A 781 6.11 15.90 -26.81
N SER A 782 5.38 15.69 -25.71
CA SER A 782 5.11 16.76 -24.74
C SER A 782 5.58 16.49 -23.32
N VAL A 783 5.82 15.24 -22.93
CA VAL A 783 6.20 14.88 -21.56
C VAL A 783 7.68 14.53 -21.49
N ILE A 784 8.12 13.52 -22.25
CA ILE A 784 9.50 13.01 -22.23
C ILE A 784 10.55 14.13 -22.40
N PRO A 785 10.44 15.06 -23.37
CA PRO A 785 11.47 16.08 -23.60
C PRO A 785 11.65 17.05 -22.43
N LEU A 786 10.63 17.22 -21.59
CA LEU A 786 10.66 18.13 -20.43
C LEU A 786 11.36 17.53 -19.21
N ILE A 787 11.57 16.22 -19.18
CA ILE A 787 12.09 15.47 -18.03
C ILE A 787 13.36 14.68 -18.35
N LEU A 788 13.93 14.80 -19.56
CA LEU A 788 15.09 14.02 -20.00
C LEU A 788 16.27 14.07 -19.02
N THR A 789 16.55 15.25 -18.43
CA THR A 789 17.63 15.41 -17.46
C THR A 789 17.35 14.64 -16.17
N ASP A 790 16.13 14.73 -15.66
CA ASP A 790 15.70 14.08 -14.42
C ASP A 790 15.58 12.56 -14.62
N LEU A 791 15.18 12.15 -15.83
CA LEU A 791 15.12 10.75 -16.25
C LEU A 791 16.52 10.15 -16.36
N GLY A 792 17.48 10.86 -16.94
CA GLY A 792 18.87 10.41 -17.04
C GLY A 792 19.54 10.27 -15.67
N THR A 793 19.33 11.21 -14.75
CA THR A 793 19.86 11.11 -13.37
C THR A 793 19.25 9.95 -12.61
N PHE A 794 17.93 9.75 -12.71
CA PHE A 794 17.25 8.62 -12.07
C PHE A 794 17.67 7.28 -12.68
N PHE A 795 17.77 7.19 -14.01
CA PHE A 795 18.23 6.00 -14.72
C PHE A 795 19.58 5.49 -14.21
N ARG A 796 20.52 6.41 -13.92
CA ARG A 796 21.84 6.09 -13.36
C ARG A 796 21.81 5.58 -11.93
N SER A 797 20.70 5.75 -11.20
CA SER A 797 20.54 5.18 -9.86
C SER A 797 19.98 3.75 -9.86
N LEU A 798 19.46 3.27 -11.00
CA LEU A 798 18.91 1.93 -11.14
C LEU A 798 20.01 0.87 -11.31
N ASP A 799 19.72 -0.35 -10.92
CA ASP A 799 20.53 -1.54 -11.21
C ASP A 799 20.45 -1.93 -12.69
N VAL A 800 21.41 -2.73 -13.15
CA VAL A 800 21.55 -3.08 -14.58
C VAL A 800 20.31 -3.79 -15.13
N ASP A 801 19.66 -4.65 -14.33
CA ASP A 801 18.46 -5.38 -14.78
C ASP A 801 17.30 -4.40 -14.98
N ARG A 802 17.05 -3.49 -14.03
CA ARG A 802 15.99 -2.46 -14.17
C ARG A 802 16.28 -1.40 -15.23
N ARG A 803 17.55 -1.08 -15.48
CA ARG A 803 17.93 -0.21 -16.61
C ARG A 803 17.52 -0.81 -17.95
N LEU A 804 17.70 -2.11 -18.12
CA LEU A 804 17.31 -2.80 -19.36
C LEU A 804 15.79 -2.80 -19.54
N ASP A 805 15.05 -3.15 -18.49
CA ASP A 805 13.57 -3.11 -18.50
C ASP A 805 13.07 -1.69 -18.84
N PHE A 806 13.70 -0.67 -18.26
CA PHE A 806 13.30 0.72 -18.48
C PHE A 806 13.62 1.20 -19.90
N ILE A 807 14.75 0.77 -20.49
CA ILE A 807 15.06 1.04 -21.91
C ILE A 807 14.01 0.41 -22.82
N ASP A 808 13.65 -0.86 -22.61
CA ASP A 808 12.64 -1.54 -23.42
C ASP A 808 11.30 -0.80 -23.38
N ARG A 809 10.89 -0.36 -22.18
CA ARG A 809 9.67 0.43 -21.99
C ARG A 809 9.72 1.79 -22.71
N LEU A 810 10.82 2.54 -22.59
CA LEU A 810 10.96 3.87 -23.22
C LEU A 810 11.06 3.79 -24.74
N VAL A 811 11.79 2.80 -25.28
CA VAL A 811 11.92 2.58 -26.73
C VAL A 811 10.58 2.18 -27.32
N THR A 812 9.83 1.30 -26.64
CA THR A 812 8.49 0.88 -27.09
C THR A 812 7.50 2.04 -27.06
N LEU A 813 7.59 2.93 -26.05
CA LEU A 813 6.78 4.15 -25.98
C LEU A 813 7.10 5.14 -27.12
N ASP A 814 8.39 5.36 -27.40
CA ASP A 814 8.87 6.30 -28.42
C ASP A 814 8.55 5.85 -29.86
N ASN A 815 8.62 4.54 -30.11
CA ASN A 815 8.38 3.91 -31.41
C ASN A 815 9.14 4.62 -32.56
N GLY A 816 10.36 5.10 -32.29
CA GLY A 816 11.24 5.78 -33.24
C GLY A 816 10.87 7.23 -33.57
N THR A 817 10.04 7.90 -32.75
CA THR A 817 9.61 9.28 -33.03
C THR A 817 10.69 10.31 -32.68
N LEU A 818 11.30 10.20 -31.49
CA LEU A 818 12.34 11.10 -30.99
C LEU A 818 13.70 10.41 -30.81
N ASN A 819 13.76 9.09 -31.01
CA ASN A 819 14.92 8.23 -30.77
C ASN A 819 15.46 8.37 -29.33
N VAL A 820 14.55 8.33 -28.35
CA VAL A 820 14.88 8.51 -26.92
C VAL A 820 15.91 7.48 -26.46
N GLY A 821 15.84 6.24 -26.97
CA GLY A 821 16.81 5.19 -26.68
C GLY A 821 18.23 5.53 -27.15
N GLU A 822 18.38 6.04 -28.38
CA GLU A 822 19.69 6.44 -28.92
C GLU A 822 20.29 7.61 -28.14
N TRP A 823 19.45 8.61 -27.80
CA TRP A 823 19.86 9.74 -26.98
C TRP A 823 20.32 9.30 -25.58
N LEU A 824 19.54 8.43 -24.92
CA LEU A 824 19.87 7.94 -23.58
C LEU A 824 21.20 7.19 -23.60
N LEU A 825 21.42 6.29 -24.57
CA LEU A 825 22.69 5.59 -24.73
C LEU A 825 23.86 6.54 -24.92
N ALA A 826 23.72 7.55 -25.79
CA ALA A 826 24.78 8.54 -26.01
C ALA A 826 25.16 9.30 -24.73
N GLU A 827 24.17 9.68 -23.90
CA GLU A 827 24.42 10.33 -22.61
C GLU A 827 25.07 9.38 -21.59
N GLU A 828 24.68 8.10 -21.57
CA GLU A 828 25.31 7.11 -20.69
C GLU A 828 26.76 6.81 -21.10
N PHE A 829 27.09 6.80 -22.41
CA PHE A 829 28.48 6.72 -22.88
C PHE A 829 29.30 7.92 -22.39
N LYS A 830 28.76 9.14 -22.51
CA LYS A 830 29.44 10.37 -22.03
C LYS A 830 29.68 10.34 -20.52
N HIS A 831 28.70 9.89 -19.75
CA HIS A 831 28.83 9.75 -18.30
C HIS A 831 29.88 8.69 -17.94
N MET A 832 29.83 7.52 -18.57
CA MET A 832 30.84 6.46 -18.41
C MET A 832 32.26 6.96 -18.71
N ALA A 833 32.44 7.73 -19.79
CA ALA A 833 33.73 8.35 -20.13
C ALA A 833 34.18 9.39 -19.07
N GLY A 834 33.23 10.14 -18.50
CA GLY A 834 33.47 11.02 -17.36
C GLY A 834 34.03 10.28 -16.15
N VAL A 835 33.37 9.19 -15.75
CA VAL A 835 33.77 8.36 -14.60
C VAL A 835 35.11 7.65 -14.88
N ALA A 836 35.30 7.13 -16.09
CA ALA A 836 36.53 6.44 -16.49
C ALA A 836 37.77 7.35 -16.43
N ARG A 837 37.63 8.65 -16.69
CA ARG A 837 38.74 9.61 -16.54
C ARG A 837 39.24 9.74 -15.10
N LEU A 838 38.41 9.42 -14.09
CA LEU A 838 38.80 9.41 -12.67
C LEU A 838 39.70 8.21 -12.33
N LEU A 839 39.75 7.20 -13.20
CA LEU A 839 40.65 6.05 -13.04
C LEU A 839 42.13 6.42 -13.23
N GLY A 840 42.44 7.57 -13.85
CA GLY A 840 43.82 8.02 -14.07
C GLY A 840 44.52 8.66 -12.86
N GLY A 841 43.83 8.85 -11.72
CA GLY A 841 44.33 9.54 -10.52
C GLY A 841 44.93 8.62 -9.42
N MET A 842 45.52 9.23 -8.38
CA MET A 842 46.05 8.54 -7.18
C MET A 842 45.00 7.59 -6.56
N ARG A 843 45.44 6.46 -5.98
CA ARG A 843 44.60 5.43 -5.31
C ARG A 843 43.84 6.00 -4.10
N SER A 844 42.75 6.72 -4.36
CA SER A 844 41.77 7.14 -3.37
C SER A 844 40.65 6.09 -3.25
N PRO A 845 39.88 6.05 -2.16
CA PRO A 845 38.73 5.14 -2.05
C PRO A 845 37.67 5.38 -3.15
N HIS A 846 37.59 6.60 -3.68
CA HIS A 846 36.79 6.95 -4.85
C HIS A 846 37.21 6.21 -6.14
N HIS A 847 38.46 5.76 -6.23
CA HIS A 847 38.94 5.00 -7.38
C HIS A 847 38.26 3.62 -7.46
N ILE A 848 38.05 2.94 -6.33
CA ILE A 848 37.38 1.63 -6.29
C ILE A 848 35.91 1.76 -6.71
N LEU A 849 35.24 2.83 -6.29
CA LEU A 849 33.87 3.14 -6.69
C LEU A 849 33.77 3.45 -8.19
N ALA A 850 34.70 4.25 -8.72
CA ALA A 850 34.80 4.52 -10.16
C ALA A 850 35.01 3.23 -10.98
N GLN A 851 35.86 2.32 -10.51
CA GLN A 851 36.08 1.03 -11.16
C GLN A 851 34.80 0.21 -11.23
N TYR A 852 34.08 0.14 -10.11
CA TYR A 852 32.85 -0.61 -10.00
C TYR A 852 31.74 -0.03 -10.89
N GLU A 853 31.58 1.30 -10.86
CA GLU A 853 30.60 2.02 -11.68
C GLU A 853 30.87 1.84 -13.18
N VAL A 854 32.12 1.99 -13.65
CA VAL A 854 32.50 1.73 -15.05
C VAL A 854 32.21 0.28 -15.44
N ASN A 855 32.43 -0.69 -14.55
CA ASN A 855 32.13 -2.09 -14.82
C ASN A 855 30.63 -2.37 -14.98
N LEU A 856 29.77 -1.70 -14.19
CA LEU A 856 28.31 -1.79 -14.35
C LEU A 856 27.84 -1.20 -15.70
N TYR A 857 28.42 -0.08 -16.15
CA TYR A 857 28.12 0.47 -17.47
C TYR A 857 28.55 -0.47 -18.59
N LEU A 858 29.75 -1.06 -18.50
CA LEU A 858 30.21 -2.06 -19.46
C LEU A 858 29.30 -3.29 -19.47
N GLN A 859 28.81 -3.74 -18.31
CA GLN A 859 27.85 -4.84 -18.23
C GLN A 859 26.53 -4.49 -18.95
N LEU A 860 26.00 -3.28 -18.73
CA LEU A 860 24.80 -2.80 -19.41
C LEU A 860 24.98 -2.80 -20.94
N ILE A 861 26.07 -2.22 -21.44
CA ILE A 861 26.38 -2.15 -22.87
C ILE A 861 26.58 -3.55 -23.45
N ALA A 862 27.31 -4.43 -22.77
CA ALA A 862 27.54 -5.80 -23.23
C ALA A 862 26.23 -6.60 -23.38
N ARG A 863 25.27 -6.40 -22.48
CA ARG A 863 23.94 -7.03 -22.56
C ARG A 863 23.08 -6.42 -23.66
N LEU A 864 23.12 -5.11 -23.85
CA LEU A 864 22.40 -4.45 -24.94
C LEU A 864 22.92 -4.91 -26.30
N LEU A 865 24.24 -5.09 -26.43
CA LEU A 865 24.92 -5.56 -27.64
C LEU A 865 24.81 -7.08 -27.86
N ASP A 866 24.33 -7.85 -26.88
CA ASP A 866 24.19 -9.30 -27.05
C ASP A 866 23.21 -9.61 -28.19
N LYS A 867 23.51 -10.65 -28.98
CA LYS A 867 22.70 -11.03 -30.15
C LYS A 867 21.29 -11.49 -29.77
N SER A 868 21.09 -11.88 -28.51
CA SER A 868 19.79 -12.25 -27.95
C SER A 868 18.92 -11.04 -27.58
N SER A 869 19.51 -9.85 -27.46
CA SER A 869 18.83 -8.62 -27.06
C SER A 869 18.01 -8.04 -28.22
N LYS A 870 16.77 -7.63 -27.93
CA LYS A 870 15.91 -6.89 -28.87
C LYS A 870 16.50 -5.53 -29.29
N HIS A 871 17.43 -5.00 -28.50
CA HIS A 871 18.01 -3.66 -28.70
C HIS A 871 19.43 -3.70 -29.28
N SER A 872 19.93 -4.87 -29.70
CA SER A 872 21.29 -5.03 -30.25
C SER A 872 21.51 -4.13 -31.46
N ASP A 873 20.58 -4.13 -32.42
CA ASP A 873 20.68 -3.32 -33.64
C ASP A 873 20.67 -1.82 -33.33
N MET A 874 19.83 -1.37 -32.39
CA MET A 874 19.78 0.02 -31.94
C MET A 874 21.12 0.43 -31.33
N CYS A 875 21.64 -0.33 -30.36
CA CYS A 875 22.89 -0.01 -29.68
C CYS A 875 24.09 -0.04 -30.64
N MET A 876 24.16 -1.02 -31.54
CA MET A 876 25.16 -1.09 -32.61
C MET A 876 25.09 0.11 -33.54
N THR A 877 23.88 0.52 -33.94
CA THR A 877 23.67 1.69 -34.80
C THR A 877 24.14 2.96 -34.09
N THR A 878 23.74 3.19 -32.84
CA THR A 878 24.16 4.35 -32.04
C THR A 878 25.68 4.48 -31.97
N ILE A 879 26.40 3.39 -31.67
CA ILE A 879 27.88 3.41 -31.59
C ILE A 879 28.52 3.73 -32.94
N CYS A 880 27.95 3.23 -34.04
CA CYS A 880 28.54 3.39 -35.37
C CYS A 880 28.19 4.72 -36.06
N THR A 881 27.01 5.29 -35.78
CA THR A 881 26.51 6.48 -36.46
C THR A 881 26.70 7.77 -35.66
N MET A 882 26.74 7.70 -34.32
CA MET A 882 26.89 8.88 -33.47
C MET A 882 28.36 9.05 -33.03
N PRO A 883 29.07 10.08 -33.53
CA PRO A 883 30.49 10.30 -33.20
C PRO A 883 30.72 10.62 -31.72
N GLU A 884 29.72 11.16 -31.02
CA GLU A 884 29.79 11.42 -29.58
C GLU A 884 29.84 10.12 -28.77
N ALA A 885 29.06 9.11 -29.18
CA ALA A 885 29.04 7.80 -28.52
C ALA A 885 30.33 7.02 -28.82
N SER A 886 30.80 7.02 -30.07
CA SER A 886 32.07 6.37 -30.45
C SER A 886 33.25 7.02 -29.72
N GLY A 887 33.32 8.35 -29.69
CA GLY A 887 34.36 9.10 -28.98
C GLY A 887 34.37 8.85 -27.47
N ALA A 888 33.20 8.82 -26.83
CA ALA A 888 33.11 8.52 -25.40
C ALA A 888 33.51 7.07 -25.06
N LEU A 889 33.20 6.11 -25.93
CA LEU A 889 33.68 4.74 -25.79
C LEU A 889 35.21 4.65 -25.95
N VAL A 890 35.80 5.36 -26.92
CA VAL A 890 37.25 5.48 -27.08
C VAL A 890 37.92 6.04 -25.83
N ASP A 891 37.38 7.13 -25.28
CA ASP A 891 37.89 7.76 -24.07
C ASP A 891 37.82 6.81 -22.87
N THR A 892 36.74 6.04 -22.75
CA THR A 892 36.57 5.02 -21.70
C THR A 892 37.63 3.93 -21.83
N ILE A 893 37.77 3.32 -23.02
CA ILE A 893 38.75 2.27 -23.29
C ILE A 893 40.17 2.77 -23.01
N THR A 894 40.51 3.95 -23.51
CA THR A 894 41.84 4.54 -23.34
C THR A 894 42.15 4.85 -21.87
N SER A 895 41.15 5.33 -21.11
CA SER A 895 41.28 5.61 -19.67
C SER A 895 41.50 4.32 -18.87
N MET A 896 40.77 3.24 -19.19
CA MET A 896 40.97 1.93 -18.58
C MET A 896 42.36 1.34 -18.90
N LEU A 897 42.80 1.44 -20.16
CA LEU A 897 44.13 1.00 -20.58
C LEU A 897 45.24 1.75 -19.85
N SER A 898 45.07 3.06 -19.67
CA SER A 898 46.00 3.92 -18.93
C SER A 898 46.03 3.61 -17.43
N ALA A 899 44.86 3.27 -16.85
CA ALA A 899 44.75 2.80 -15.48
C ALA A 899 45.20 1.34 -15.27
N ARG A 900 45.56 0.62 -16.36
CA ARG A 900 45.89 -0.81 -16.37
C ARG A 900 44.77 -1.70 -15.81
N LEU A 901 43.54 -1.33 -16.11
CA LEU A 901 42.34 -2.06 -15.70
C LEU A 901 41.70 -2.77 -16.90
N HIS A 902 41.10 -3.92 -16.65
CA HIS A 902 40.35 -4.65 -17.67
C HIS A 902 39.06 -5.27 -17.11
N SER A 903 38.13 -5.62 -17.99
CA SER A 903 36.81 -6.17 -17.62
C SER A 903 36.40 -7.26 -18.62
N THR A 904 35.72 -8.29 -18.13
CA THR A 904 35.10 -9.34 -18.95
C THR A 904 34.13 -8.77 -19.97
N TYR A 905 33.31 -7.80 -19.56
CA TYR A 905 32.32 -7.14 -20.40
C TYR A 905 32.96 -6.28 -21.48
N LEU A 906 34.12 -5.66 -21.21
CA LEU A 906 34.86 -4.90 -22.23
C LEU A 906 35.33 -5.82 -23.38
N VAL A 907 35.84 -7.01 -23.06
CA VAL A 907 36.23 -7.98 -24.09
C VAL A 907 35.04 -8.41 -24.95
N GLN A 908 33.88 -8.67 -24.32
CA GLN A 908 32.66 -9.01 -25.03
C GLN A 908 32.24 -7.90 -25.99
N ILE A 909 32.20 -6.64 -25.52
CA ILE A 909 31.89 -5.46 -26.34
C ILE A 909 32.86 -5.35 -27.52
N CYS A 910 34.17 -5.43 -27.27
CA CYS A 910 35.20 -5.33 -28.30
C CYS A 910 35.05 -6.43 -29.37
N ARG A 911 34.74 -7.68 -28.98
CA ARG A 911 34.52 -8.79 -29.93
C ARG A 911 33.26 -8.58 -30.78
N THR A 912 32.17 -8.13 -30.18
CA THR A 912 30.92 -7.85 -30.89
C THR A 912 31.11 -6.72 -31.90
N LEU A 913 31.74 -5.62 -31.48
CA LEU A 913 32.04 -4.47 -32.35
C LEU A 913 33.01 -4.84 -33.49
N MET A 914 34.04 -5.63 -33.20
CA MET A 914 35.02 -6.11 -34.19
C MET A 914 34.37 -6.99 -35.27
N SER A 915 33.33 -7.73 -34.92
CA SER A 915 32.59 -8.58 -35.85
C SER A 915 31.60 -7.78 -36.72
N SER A 916 31.38 -6.49 -36.43
CA SER A 916 30.41 -5.68 -37.15
C SER A 916 30.99 -5.02 -38.41
N PRO A 917 30.35 -5.18 -39.57
CA PRO A 917 30.77 -4.50 -40.80
C PRO A 917 30.47 -2.99 -40.80
N SER A 918 29.63 -2.50 -39.88
CA SER A 918 29.20 -1.09 -39.81
C SER A 918 30.21 -0.15 -39.14
N LEU A 919 31.29 -0.68 -38.56
CA LEU A 919 32.27 0.10 -37.82
C LEU A 919 33.22 0.86 -38.78
N SER A 920 33.03 2.17 -38.94
CA SER A 920 33.88 3.02 -39.80
C SER A 920 34.95 3.83 -39.07
N ASP A 921 34.73 4.18 -37.80
CA ASP A 921 35.61 5.05 -37.01
C ASP A 921 36.99 4.41 -36.75
N SER A 922 38.05 5.04 -37.27
CA SER A 922 39.43 4.56 -37.16
C SER A 922 39.98 4.66 -35.74
N THR A 923 39.56 5.65 -34.95
CA THR A 923 40.00 5.82 -33.57
C THR A 923 39.41 4.75 -32.65
N LEU A 924 38.13 4.40 -32.87
CA LEU A 924 37.46 3.31 -32.17
C LEU A 924 38.06 1.94 -32.53
N LYS A 925 38.33 1.68 -33.82
CA LYS A 925 39.05 0.47 -34.25
C LYS A 925 40.41 0.33 -33.56
N PHE A 926 41.17 1.43 -33.49
CA PHE A 926 42.47 1.44 -32.83
C PHE A 926 42.34 1.15 -31.33
N ALA A 927 41.41 1.79 -30.62
CA ALA A 927 41.17 1.54 -29.20
C ALA A 927 40.73 0.09 -28.91
N ILE A 928 39.82 -0.45 -29.72
CA ILE A 928 39.37 -1.85 -29.63
C ILE A 928 40.54 -2.82 -29.81
N ALA A 929 41.40 -2.59 -30.81
CA ALA A 929 42.57 -3.40 -31.05
C ALA A 929 43.52 -3.43 -29.85
N LEU A 930 43.82 -2.27 -29.26
CA LEU A 930 44.67 -2.18 -28.06
C LEU A 930 44.03 -2.90 -26.86
N ALA A 931 42.73 -2.75 -26.64
CA ALA A 931 42.00 -3.43 -25.57
C ALA A 931 42.04 -4.96 -25.70
N LEU A 932 41.88 -5.49 -26.91
CA LEU A 932 41.94 -6.92 -27.18
C LEU A 932 43.35 -7.49 -27.00
N ILE A 933 44.39 -6.78 -27.47
CA ILE A 933 45.79 -7.18 -27.26
C ILE A 933 46.11 -7.22 -25.76
N ARG A 934 45.66 -6.21 -25.01
CA ARG A 934 45.81 -6.17 -23.55
C ARG A 934 45.06 -7.32 -22.89
N GLY A 935 43.87 -7.68 -23.37
CA GLY A 935 43.08 -8.78 -22.81
C GLY A 935 43.78 -10.13 -22.81
N ILE A 936 44.65 -10.38 -23.78
CA ILE A 936 45.48 -11.61 -23.83
C ILE A 936 46.42 -11.69 -22.63
N THR A 937 46.80 -10.56 -22.01
CA THR A 937 47.66 -10.55 -20.81
C THR A 937 46.96 -11.08 -19.56
N VAL A 938 45.63 -11.19 -19.57
CA VAL A 938 44.79 -11.56 -18.42
C VAL A 938 44.27 -12.99 -18.62
N SER A 939 44.91 -13.95 -17.96
CA SER A 939 44.62 -15.38 -18.15
C SER A 939 43.19 -15.78 -17.80
N GLU A 940 42.53 -15.07 -16.87
CA GLU A 940 41.16 -15.38 -16.44
C GLU A 940 40.11 -15.15 -17.55
N LEU A 941 40.43 -14.39 -18.60
CA LEU A 941 39.48 -14.06 -19.68
C LEU A 941 39.40 -15.13 -20.79
N GLY A 942 40.30 -16.13 -20.77
CA GLY A 942 40.27 -17.25 -21.72
C GLY A 942 40.27 -16.84 -23.20
N ILE A 943 40.96 -15.76 -23.55
CA ILE A 943 40.95 -15.21 -24.91
C ILE A 943 41.78 -16.08 -25.86
N GLY A 944 41.17 -16.59 -26.92
CA GLY A 944 41.86 -17.30 -28.01
C GLY A 944 42.91 -16.41 -28.65
N THR A 945 44.19 -16.77 -28.50
CA THR A 945 45.32 -15.89 -28.84
C THR A 945 45.44 -15.69 -30.35
N GLY A 946 45.40 -16.76 -31.16
CA GLY A 946 45.52 -16.68 -32.61
C GLY A 946 44.38 -15.94 -33.29
N GLU A 947 43.13 -16.29 -32.96
CA GLU A 947 41.93 -15.64 -33.52
C GLU A 947 41.91 -14.12 -33.24
N THR A 948 42.36 -13.72 -32.05
CA THR A 948 42.41 -12.31 -31.66
C THR A 948 43.49 -11.56 -32.45
N PHE A 949 44.69 -12.12 -32.60
CA PHE A 949 45.76 -11.47 -33.38
C PHE A 949 45.40 -11.35 -34.87
N ASP A 950 44.78 -12.37 -35.47
CA ASP A 950 44.36 -12.28 -36.87
C ASP A 950 43.25 -11.24 -37.07
N SER A 951 42.29 -11.18 -36.15
CA SER A 951 41.17 -10.23 -36.21
C SER A 951 41.61 -8.79 -35.94
N VAL A 952 42.53 -8.58 -34.98
CA VAL A 952 43.16 -7.27 -34.71
C VAL A 952 44.00 -6.81 -35.90
N ARG A 953 44.79 -7.70 -36.52
CA ARG A 953 45.55 -7.38 -37.75
C ARG A 953 44.62 -6.97 -38.88
N ALA A 954 43.55 -7.73 -39.12
CA ALA A 954 42.56 -7.41 -40.15
C ALA A 954 41.92 -6.03 -39.90
N MET A 955 41.53 -5.73 -38.66
CA MET A 955 40.96 -4.44 -38.29
C MET A 955 41.95 -3.27 -38.47
N LEU A 956 43.16 -3.39 -37.92
CA LEU A 956 44.18 -2.34 -37.98
C LEU A 956 44.66 -2.07 -39.42
N SER A 957 44.60 -3.07 -40.29
CA SER A 957 44.91 -2.88 -41.72
C SER A 957 43.94 -1.93 -42.45
N THR A 958 42.77 -1.67 -41.85
CA THR A 958 41.78 -0.70 -42.36
C THR A 958 41.95 0.72 -41.80
N VAL A 959 42.86 0.92 -40.84
CA VAL A 959 43.18 2.22 -40.23
C VAL A 959 44.28 2.91 -41.02
N SER A 960 44.20 4.24 -41.17
CA SER A 960 45.20 5.00 -41.92
C SER A 960 46.55 5.02 -41.19
N GLU A 961 47.66 5.05 -41.94
CA GLU A 961 49.02 5.04 -41.37
C GLU A 961 49.31 6.23 -40.45
N ALA A 962 48.66 7.37 -40.68
CA ALA A 962 48.83 8.57 -39.84
C ALA A 962 48.13 8.46 -38.47
N GLU A 963 47.13 7.59 -38.35
CA GLU A 963 46.32 7.39 -37.13
C GLU A 963 46.78 6.17 -36.33
N LEU A 964 47.63 5.32 -36.93
CA LEU A 964 48.30 4.22 -36.26
C LEU A 964 49.31 4.79 -35.25
N GLY A 965 48.90 4.91 -33.98
CA GLY A 965 49.77 5.29 -32.87
C GLY A 965 50.79 4.21 -32.55
N LEU A 966 51.79 4.02 -33.42
CA LEU A 966 52.76 2.92 -33.40
C LEU A 966 53.44 2.74 -32.04
N ASP A 967 53.74 3.82 -31.32
CA ASP A 967 54.36 3.76 -29.98
C ASP A 967 53.46 3.04 -28.96
N ARG A 968 52.16 3.34 -28.95
CA ARG A 968 51.18 2.67 -28.06
C ARG A 968 51.00 1.22 -28.46
N LEU A 969 50.99 0.94 -29.76
CA LEU A 969 50.86 -0.41 -30.28
C LEU A 969 52.06 -1.27 -29.89
N LEU A 970 53.30 -0.79 -30.11
CA LEU A 970 54.53 -1.46 -29.69
C LEU A 970 54.57 -1.73 -28.19
N TRP A 971 54.10 -0.76 -27.40
CA TRP A 971 53.97 -0.91 -25.95
C TRP A 971 53.01 -2.07 -25.59
N GLU A 972 51.80 -2.10 -26.16
CA GLU A 972 50.82 -3.18 -25.87
C GLU A 972 51.31 -4.55 -26.35
N PHE A 973 51.88 -4.64 -27.55
CA PHE A 973 52.45 -5.89 -28.08
C PHE A 973 53.60 -6.39 -27.20
N GLY A 974 54.51 -5.52 -26.74
CA GLY A 974 55.63 -5.90 -25.89
C GLY A 974 55.19 -6.48 -24.54
N HIS A 975 54.21 -5.87 -23.87
CA HIS A 975 53.63 -6.41 -22.63
C HIS A 975 52.81 -7.68 -22.85
N CYS A 976 52.05 -7.75 -23.95
CA CYS A 976 51.32 -8.95 -24.37
C CYS A 976 52.26 -10.16 -24.50
N PHE A 977 53.33 -10.01 -25.28
CA PHE A 977 54.34 -11.05 -25.45
C PHE A 977 55.08 -11.41 -24.17
N SER A 978 55.32 -10.43 -23.30
CA SER A 978 55.95 -10.68 -22.00
C SER A 978 55.08 -11.53 -21.08
N SER A 979 53.76 -11.35 -21.11
CA SER A 979 52.79 -12.18 -20.38
C SER A 979 52.71 -13.59 -20.97
N ILE A 980 52.55 -13.68 -22.29
CA ILE A 980 52.55 -14.93 -23.04
C ILE A 980 53.78 -15.78 -22.72
N ALA A 981 54.99 -15.21 -22.82
CA ALA A 981 56.25 -15.90 -22.54
C ALA A 981 56.40 -16.36 -21.08
N GLY A 982 55.69 -15.69 -20.15
CA GLY A 982 55.66 -16.02 -18.73
C GLY A 982 54.60 -17.07 -18.35
N SER A 983 53.51 -17.19 -19.11
CA SER A 983 52.37 -18.06 -18.82
C SER A 983 52.66 -19.56 -18.96
N GLY A 984 53.70 -19.95 -19.71
CA GLY A 984 54.09 -21.35 -19.91
C GLY A 984 53.09 -22.18 -20.72
N ASN A 985 52.02 -21.57 -21.26
CA ASN A 985 51.04 -22.25 -22.12
C ASN A 985 51.71 -22.65 -23.45
N SER A 986 51.52 -23.90 -23.88
CA SER A 986 51.97 -24.36 -25.20
C SER A 986 51.13 -23.68 -26.27
N PHE A 987 51.76 -22.90 -27.14
CA PHE A 987 51.11 -22.36 -28.33
C PHE A 987 50.76 -23.47 -29.32
N ASP A 988 49.54 -23.44 -29.84
CA ASP A 988 49.20 -24.22 -31.02
C ASP A 988 49.88 -23.61 -32.26
N SER A 989 50.23 -24.45 -33.24
CA SER A 989 50.91 -24.01 -34.46
C SER A 989 50.12 -22.96 -35.25
N LEU A 990 48.79 -22.94 -35.11
CA LEU A 990 47.92 -21.94 -35.73
C LEU A 990 48.04 -20.58 -35.03
N ASP A 991 48.05 -20.55 -33.69
CA ASP A 991 48.23 -19.31 -32.92
C ASP A 991 49.58 -18.66 -33.21
N VAL A 992 50.64 -19.48 -33.32
CA VAL A 992 51.98 -19.02 -33.70
C VAL A 992 51.96 -18.35 -35.07
N GLN A 993 51.27 -18.92 -36.06
CA GLN A 993 51.18 -18.34 -37.40
C GLN A 993 50.45 -16.99 -37.39
N SER A 994 49.35 -16.87 -36.67
CA SER A 994 48.58 -15.63 -36.55
C SER A 994 49.40 -14.52 -35.87
N VAL A 995 50.12 -14.86 -34.79
CA VAL A 995 51.04 -13.94 -34.10
C VAL A 995 52.16 -13.45 -35.01
N VAL A 996 52.82 -14.36 -35.74
CA VAL A 996 53.92 -13.99 -36.65
C VAL A 996 53.42 -13.15 -37.82
N ARG A 997 52.22 -13.40 -38.36
CA ARG A 997 51.60 -12.54 -39.39
C ARG A 997 51.28 -11.14 -38.87
N ALA A 998 50.82 -11.02 -37.63
CA ALA A 998 50.56 -9.73 -37.01
C ALA A 998 51.86 -8.94 -36.78
N LEU A 999 52.94 -9.62 -36.35
CA LEU A 999 54.26 -9.02 -36.17
C LEU A 999 54.93 -8.61 -37.49
N ASP A 1000 54.81 -9.43 -38.53
CA ASP A 1000 55.33 -9.13 -39.87
C ASP A 1000 54.64 -7.90 -40.46
N TRP A 1001 53.30 -7.86 -40.36
CA TRP A 1001 52.51 -6.69 -40.72
C TRP A 1001 52.93 -5.44 -39.95
N LEU A 1002 53.17 -5.55 -38.63
CA LEU A 1002 53.63 -4.43 -37.82
C LEU A 1002 55.03 -3.95 -38.28
N CYS A 1003 55.94 -4.88 -38.55
CA CYS A 1003 57.30 -4.59 -39.02
C CYS A 1003 57.32 -3.88 -40.38
N ASP A 1004 56.33 -4.14 -41.25
CA ASP A 1004 56.17 -3.44 -42.53
C ASP A 1004 55.75 -1.98 -42.37
N LYS A 1005 55.10 -1.63 -41.25
CA LYS A 1005 54.63 -0.27 -40.96
C LYS A 1005 55.63 0.57 -40.15
N LEU A 1006 56.70 -0.03 -39.62
CA LEU A 1006 57.71 0.68 -38.86
C LEU A 1006 58.70 1.43 -39.77
N PRO A 1007 59.04 2.69 -39.46
CA PRO A 1007 60.02 3.48 -40.23
C PRO A 1007 61.47 3.01 -40.05
N GLY A 1008 61.75 2.13 -39.08
CA GLY A 1008 63.09 1.62 -38.75
C GLY A 1008 63.05 0.60 -37.60
N PRO A 1009 64.22 0.19 -37.06
CA PRO A 1009 64.26 -0.65 -35.87
C PRO A 1009 63.59 0.07 -34.69
N SER A 1010 62.70 -0.61 -33.97
CA SER A 1010 61.91 -0.04 -32.88
C SER A 1010 61.96 -0.91 -31.64
N ASP A 1011 61.81 -0.28 -30.49
CA ASP A 1011 61.84 -0.97 -29.20
C ASP A 1011 60.47 -1.62 -28.90
N LEU A 1012 60.48 -2.76 -28.22
CA LEU A 1012 59.32 -3.47 -27.67
C LEU A 1012 59.35 -3.34 -26.12
N PRO A 1013 58.67 -2.33 -25.55
CA PRO A 1013 58.65 -2.10 -24.11
C PRO A 1013 57.99 -3.27 -23.35
N GLY A 1014 58.51 -3.61 -22.17
CA GLY A 1014 57.95 -4.63 -21.27
C GLY A 1014 58.44 -6.06 -21.51
N LEU A 1015 59.27 -6.29 -22.55
CA LEU A 1015 59.79 -7.60 -22.92
C LEU A 1015 61.29 -7.70 -22.63
N SER A 1016 61.72 -8.71 -21.86
CA SER A 1016 63.15 -8.96 -21.62
C SER A 1016 63.77 -9.81 -22.72
N TRP A 1017 65.10 -9.71 -22.89
CA TRP A 1017 65.85 -10.54 -23.84
C TRP A 1017 65.60 -12.04 -23.62
N ASP A 1018 65.60 -12.51 -22.37
CA ASP A 1018 65.34 -13.93 -22.06
C ASP A 1018 63.95 -14.40 -22.51
N LYS A 1019 62.93 -13.54 -22.38
CA LYS A 1019 61.56 -13.84 -22.82
C LYS A 1019 61.42 -13.77 -24.34
N TRP A 1020 62.13 -12.84 -24.97
CA TRP A 1020 62.16 -12.70 -26.43
C TRP A 1020 62.82 -13.92 -27.09
N ASP A 1021 63.93 -14.42 -26.54
CA ASP A 1021 64.60 -15.61 -27.06
C ASP A 1021 63.70 -16.85 -26.96
N LYS A 1022 62.99 -17.03 -25.84
CA LYS A 1022 61.99 -18.09 -25.66
C LYS A 1022 60.86 -18.02 -26.69
N LEU A 1023 60.30 -16.83 -26.92
CA LEU A 1023 59.26 -16.65 -27.94
C LEU A 1023 59.80 -16.95 -29.33
N CYS A 1024 61.02 -16.51 -29.62
CA CYS A 1024 61.68 -16.77 -30.89
C CYS A 1024 61.92 -18.27 -31.13
N GLU A 1025 62.25 -19.06 -30.11
CA GLU A 1025 62.34 -20.52 -30.20
C GLU A 1025 60.97 -21.15 -30.46
N VAL A 1026 59.92 -20.71 -29.76
CA VAL A 1026 58.54 -21.15 -29.99
C VAL A 1026 58.10 -20.83 -31.43
N PHE A 1027 58.40 -19.63 -31.93
CA PHE A 1027 58.09 -19.25 -33.30
C PHE A 1027 58.89 -20.09 -34.32
N GLN A 1028 60.17 -20.36 -34.08
CA GLN A 1028 60.97 -21.20 -34.99
C GLN A 1028 60.44 -22.65 -35.08
N ASN A 1029 59.86 -23.17 -33.99
CA ASN A 1029 59.33 -24.52 -33.94
C ASN A 1029 57.86 -24.65 -34.41
N GLY A 1030 57.09 -23.56 -34.39
CA GLY A 1030 55.65 -23.56 -34.71
C GLY A 1030 55.25 -23.00 -36.08
N VAL A 1031 56.18 -22.34 -36.79
CA VAL A 1031 55.92 -21.65 -38.07
C VAL A 1031 56.19 -22.55 -39.29
N LEU A 1032 55.42 -22.38 -40.36
CA LEU A 1032 55.64 -23.07 -41.64
C LEU A 1032 56.90 -22.55 -42.37
N PRO A 1033 57.56 -23.37 -43.21
CA PRO A 1033 58.83 -22.99 -43.85
C PRO A 1033 58.81 -21.73 -44.72
N ASP A 1034 57.64 -21.35 -45.21
CA ASP A 1034 57.36 -20.17 -46.02
C ASP A 1034 57.41 -18.84 -45.22
N MET A 1035 57.24 -18.85 -43.91
CA MET A 1035 57.31 -17.65 -43.07
C MET A 1035 58.65 -17.46 -42.32
N TYR A 1036 59.64 -18.33 -42.54
CA TYR A 1036 61.01 -18.10 -42.04
C TYR A 1036 61.64 -16.75 -42.45
N PRO A 1037 61.40 -16.21 -43.67
CA PRO A 1037 61.88 -14.88 -44.04
C PRO A 1037 61.28 -13.75 -43.19
N ALA A 1038 59.96 -13.82 -42.94
CA ALA A 1038 59.24 -12.88 -42.07
C ALA A 1038 59.80 -12.91 -40.64
N LEU A 1039 60.03 -14.10 -40.09
CA LEU A 1039 60.63 -14.25 -38.75
C LEU A 1039 62.04 -13.63 -38.65
N LYS A 1040 62.85 -13.75 -39.71
CA LYS A 1040 64.17 -13.13 -39.77
C LYS A 1040 64.08 -11.60 -39.86
N SER A 1041 63.08 -11.07 -40.57
CA SER A 1041 62.77 -9.64 -40.64
C SER A 1041 62.37 -9.07 -39.27
N ILE A 1042 61.44 -9.76 -38.58
CA ILE A 1042 60.97 -9.41 -37.23
C ILE A 1042 62.13 -9.33 -36.24
N LYS A 1043 63.01 -10.36 -36.21
CA LYS A 1043 64.21 -10.38 -35.35
C LYS A 1043 65.19 -9.23 -35.62
N GLY A 1044 65.22 -8.71 -36.85
CA GLY A 1044 66.12 -7.61 -37.23
C GLY A 1044 65.55 -6.22 -36.96
N LYS A 1045 64.22 -6.08 -36.86
CA LYS A 1045 63.53 -4.79 -36.71
C LYS A 1045 63.03 -4.50 -35.29
N LEU A 1046 62.79 -5.52 -34.46
CA LEU A 1046 62.26 -5.32 -33.10
C LEU A 1046 63.33 -5.60 -32.05
N THR A 1047 63.51 -4.66 -31.11
CA THR A 1047 64.48 -4.78 -30.02
C THR A 1047 63.74 -4.85 -28.68
N PRO A 1048 63.85 -5.94 -27.90
CA PRO A 1048 63.17 -6.04 -26.60
C PRO A 1048 63.76 -5.04 -25.59
N LEU A 1049 62.88 -4.28 -24.92
CA LEU A 1049 63.24 -3.29 -23.91
C LEU A 1049 62.54 -3.64 -22.58
N PRO A 1050 63.29 -4.09 -21.55
CA PRO A 1050 62.70 -4.46 -20.26
C PRO A 1050 62.18 -3.20 -19.53
N ASP A 1051 60.94 -3.28 -19.04
CA ASP A 1051 60.28 -2.24 -18.25
C ASP A 1051 59.67 -2.87 -16.98
N ALA A 1052 59.45 -2.08 -15.93
CA ALA A 1052 58.80 -2.52 -14.71
C ALA A 1052 57.31 -2.83 -15.00
N SER A 1053 57.00 -4.08 -15.29
CA SER A 1053 55.64 -4.51 -15.62
C SER A 1053 54.75 -4.49 -14.36
N ILE A 1054 53.96 -3.43 -14.19
CA ILE A 1054 52.79 -3.47 -13.30
C ILE A 1054 51.72 -4.31 -14.02
N PRO A 1055 51.26 -5.44 -13.44
CA PRO A 1055 50.28 -6.31 -14.06
C PRO A 1055 48.94 -5.59 -14.27
N THR A 1056 48.25 -5.98 -15.34
CA THR A 1056 46.88 -5.54 -15.61
C THR A 1056 45.96 -6.17 -14.57
N THR A 1057 45.09 -5.37 -13.94
CA THR A 1057 44.15 -5.86 -12.94
C THR A 1057 42.78 -6.08 -13.59
N LEU A 1058 42.22 -7.29 -13.43
CA LEU A 1058 40.84 -7.57 -13.82
C LEU A 1058 39.88 -7.01 -12.77
N ILE A 1059 38.88 -6.26 -13.20
CA ILE A 1059 37.80 -5.81 -12.32
C ILE A 1059 36.93 -7.03 -12.01
N ALA A 1060 36.77 -7.34 -10.72
CA ALA A 1060 35.94 -8.47 -10.28
C ALA A 1060 34.48 -8.29 -10.72
N ASP A 1061 33.84 -9.39 -11.12
CA ASP A 1061 32.42 -9.38 -11.47
C ASP A 1061 31.58 -9.27 -10.19
N GLY A 1062 30.74 -8.24 -10.12
CA GLY A 1062 29.93 -7.93 -8.94
C GLY A 1062 28.91 -9.03 -8.57
N ARG A 1063 28.65 -9.98 -9.49
CA ARG A 1063 27.82 -11.17 -9.22
C ARG A 1063 28.56 -12.29 -8.47
N VAL A 1064 29.89 -12.32 -8.52
CA VAL A 1064 30.71 -13.42 -7.96
C VAL A 1064 31.42 -12.98 -6.68
N SER A 1065 31.63 -11.69 -6.46
CA SER A 1065 32.15 -11.17 -5.19
C SER A 1065 31.56 -9.78 -4.91
N PRO A 1066 30.84 -9.59 -3.78
CA PRO A 1066 30.29 -8.31 -3.42
C PRO A 1066 31.42 -7.30 -3.18
N LEU A 1067 31.16 -6.03 -3.50
CA LEU A 1067 32.10 -4.94 -3.23
C LEU A 1067 32.29 -4.82 -1.71
N MET A 1068 33.44 -5.27 -1.21
CA MET A 1068 33.78 -5.16 0.21
C MET A 1068 34.56 -3.86 0.45
N LEU A 1069 33.88 -2.89 1.06
CA LEU A 1069 34.50 -1.67 1.57
C LEU A 1069 34.71 -1.82 3.08
N SER A 1070 35.87 -1.41 3.57
CA SER A 1070 36.04 -1.28 5.02
C SER A 1070 35.20 -0.10 5.52
N ILE A 1071 34.74 -0.16 6.77
CA ILE A 1071 33.99 0.93 7.40
C ILE A 1071 34.79 2.25 7.33
N HIS A 1072 36.11 2.20 7.50
CA HIS A 1072 36.97 3.38 7.38
C HIS A 1072 37.01 3.95 5.95
N THR A 1073 37.01 3.08 4.95
CA THR A 1073 36.93 3.48 3.53
C THR A 1073 35.58 4.12 3.23
N LEU A 1074 34.51 3.60 3.82
CA LEU A 1074 33.17 4.17 3.70
C LEU A 1074 33.08 5.53 4.40
N GLU A 1075 33.63 5.67 5.62
CA GLU A 1075 33.72 6.94 6.34
C GLU A 1075 34.52 7.99 5.54
N GLU A 1076 35.64 7.61 4.92
CA GLU A 1076 36.45 8.50 4.08
C GLU A 1076 35.70 8.96 2.82
N VAL A 1077 34.92 8.08 2.18
CA VAL A 1077 34.08 8.41 1.01
C VAL A 1077 32.91 9.32 1.38
N LEU A 1078 32.30 9.08 2.55
CA LEU A 1078 31.12 9.81 3.01
C LEU A 1078 31.49 11.15 3.66
N GLN A 1079 32.76 11.39 3.99
CA GLN A 1079 33.20 12.69 4.51
C GLN A 1079 33.07 13.79 3.45
N PRO A 1080 32.35 14.89 3.73
CA PRO A 1080 32.25 16.00 2.80
C PRO A 1080 33.66 16.58 2.55
N PRO A 1081 34.00 16.93 1.30
CA PRO A 1081 35.32 17.48 0.99
C PRO A 1081 35.55 18.76 1.80
N ALA A 1082 36.64 18.80 2.57
CA ALA A 1082 36.99 19.96 3.37
C ALA A 1082 37.08 21.21 2.47
N PRO A 1083 36.38 22.31 2.79
CA PRO A 1083 36.46 23.52 1.98
C PRO A 1083 37.88 24.11 2.07
N VAL A 1084 38.72 23.84 1.06
CA VAL A 1084 39.05 24.89 0.09
C VAL A 1084 39.15 26.33 0.63
N PRO A 1085 40.06 26.77 1.54
CA PRO A 1085 40.10 28.17 1.93
C PRO A 1085 40.49 29.03 0.71
N CYS A 1086 39.50 29.56 0.00
CA CYS A 1086 39.71 30.42 -1.15
C CYS A 1086 39.35 31.85 -0.75
N THR A 1087 40.33 32.75 -0.85
CA THR A 1087 40.04 34.18 -0.83
C THR A 1087 39.24 34.55 -2.09
N PRO A 1088 38.25 35.46 -2.00
CA PRO A 1088 37.41 35.77 -3.15
C PRO A 1088 38.24 36.38 -4.28
N THR A 1089 38.24 35.74 -5.44
CA THR A 1089 38.92 36.24 -6.64
C THR A 1089 38.32 37.59 -7.06
N ARG A 1090 39.18 38.61 -7.13
CA ARG A 1090 38.87 39.95 -7.61
C ARG A 1090 38.36 39.87 -9.05
N LYS A 1091 37.07 40.11 -9.28
CA LYS A 1091 36.44 40.18 -10.62
C LYS A 1091 37.22 41.15 -11.52
N HIS A 1092 38.05 40.63 -12.40
CA HIS A 1092 38.54 41.37 -13.56
C HIS A 1092 37.44 41.40 -14.62
N ARG A 1093 36.97 42.61 -14.94
CA ARG A 1093 36.21 42.88 -16.17
C ARG A 1093 37.17 42.68 -17.35
N SER A 1094 36.85 41.75 -18.25
CA SER A 1094 37.23 41.85 -19.66
C SER A 1094 36.10 41.30 -20.51
N LEU A 1095 35.58 42.15 -21.39
CA LEU A 1095 34.65 41.81 -22.45
C LEU A 1095 35.34 40.88 -23.45
N ALA A 1096 34.82 39.67 -23.65
CA ALA A 1096 34.79 38.94 -24.92
C ALA A 1096 34.03 37.61 -24.73
N SER A 1097 33.27 37.22 -25.77
CA SER A 1097 32.43 36.02 -25.93
C SER A 1097 31.24 35.85 -24.98
N GLY A 1098 30.06 36.20 -25.49
CA GLY A 1098 28.77 35.95 -24.85
C GLY A 1098 28.14 34.64 -25.32
N ARG A 1099 27.60 33.90 -24.36
CA ARG A 1099 26.24 33.33 -24.31
C ARG A 1099 26.06 32.75 -22.90
N ASP A 1100 24.81 32.73 -22.45
CA ASP A 1100 24.33 32.33 -21.13
C ASP A 1100 24.41 33.40 -20.03
N ARG A 1101 23.55 34.41 -20.22
CA ARG A 1101 22.89 35.06 -19.09
C ARG A 1101 21.40 34.76 -19.17
N ASP A 1102 20.96 34.05 -18.15
CA ASP A 1102 19.59 33.72 -17.80
C ASP A 1102 18.74 35.00 -17.66
N VAL A 1103 17.73 35.13 -18.52
CA VAL A 1103 16.84 36.30 -18.66
C VAL A 1103 15.49 36.07 -17.97
N LEU A 1104 15.29 34.97 -17.23
CA LEU A 1104 13.98 34.63 -16.64
C LEU A 1104 13.92 34.62 -15.10
N GLY A 1105 14.83 35.32 -14.43
CA GLY A 1105 14.77 35.58 -12.98
C GLY A 1105 13.86 36.76 -12.55
N LEU A 1106 13.07 37.34 -13.45
CA LEU A 1106 12.29 38.56 -13.21
C LEU A 1106 10.87 38.50 -13.79
N VAL A 1107 10.08 37.47 -13.49
CA VAL A 1107 8.62 37.52 -13.63
C VAL A 1107 7.96 36.77 -12.48
N ALA A 1108 7.69 37.46 -11.37
CA ALA A 1108 6.68 37.03 -10.40
C ALA A 1108 5.32 37.56 -10.88
N LEU A 1109 4.45 36.65 -11.34
CA LEU A 1109 3.03 36.94 -11.58
C LEU A 1109 2.24 36.58 -10.31
N SER A 1110 1.74 37.60 -9.63
CA SER A 1110 0.64 37.50 -8.65
C SER A 1110 -0.70 37.76 -9.38
N PRO A 1111 -1.84 37.19 -8.94
CA PRO A 1111 -3.13 37.30 -9.64
C PRO A 1111 -3.80 38.69 -9.46
N PRO A 1112 -4.70 39.11 -10.37
CA PRO A 1112 -5.22 40.48 -10.42
C PRO A 1112 -6.62 40.60 -9.81
N THR A 1113 -6.73 41.21 -8.62
CA THR A 1113 -7.99 41.85 -8.16
C THR A 1113 -7.70 42.85 -7.05
N ALA A 1114 -7.47 44.11 -7.42
CA ALA A 1114 -7.85 45.31 -6.66
C ALA A 1114 -7.41 46.56 -7.44
N LEU A 1115 -8.30 47.07 -8.29
CA LEU A 1115 -8.29 48.47 -8.70
C LEU A 1115 -8.49 49.33 -7.45
N LEU A 1116 -7.54 50.22 -7.13
CA LEU A 1116 -7.76 51.64 -6.84
C LEU A 1116 -6.44 52.35 -6.48
N ARG A 1117 -5.95 53.13 -7.46
CA ARG A 1117 -5.11 54.35 -7.40
C ARG A 1117 -3.59 54.23 -7.10
N SER A 1118 -2.86 54.68 -8.12
CA SER A 1118 -1.43 54.97 -8.31
C SER A 1118 -0.97 56.29 -7.64
N PRO A 1119 0.31 56.79 -7.74
CA PRO A 1119 1.51 56.25 -8.43
C PRO A 1119 2.83 56.27 -7.60
N ALA A 1120 3.86 55.50 -8.00
CA ALA A 1120 5.28 55.94 -8.17
C ALA A 1120 6.32 54.79 -8.19
N ILE A 1121 6.86 54.60 -9.39
CA ILE A 1121 8.24 54.28 -9.84
C ILE A 1121 9.37 54.11 -8.79
N SER A 1122 10.04 52.94 -8.91
CA SER A 1122 11.46 52.58 -8.75
C SER A 1122 12.30 52.99 -7.51
N GLY A 1123 13.03 52.00 -6.97
CA GLY A 1123 14.35 52.23 -6.37
C GLY A 1123 14.63 51.44 -5.10
N LEU A 1124 15.19 50.23 -5.25
CA LEU A 1124 15.88 49.52 -4.17
C LEU A 1124 17.15 50.32 -3.78
N SER A 1125 17.00 51.23 -2.83
CA SER A 1125 18.07 51.71 -1.98
C SER A 1125 17.57 51.71 -0.54
N LYS A 1126 18.19 50.92 0.34
CA LYS A 1126 18.03 51.06 1.79
C LYS A 1126 18.58 52.44 2.19
N MET A 1127 17.70 53.44 2.29
CA MET A 1127 17.99 54.67 3.01
C MET A 1127 17.58 54.50 4.46
N TYR A 1128 18.56 54.45 5.35
CA TYR A 1128 18.37 54.63 6.78
C TYR A 1128 18.06 56.12 7.03
N THR A 1129 16.81 56.44 7.33
CA THR A 1129 16.40 57.77 7.77
C THR A 1129 16.49 57.86 9.29
N ARG A 1130 17.34 58.78 9.78
CA ARG A 1130 17.67 59.15 11.18
C ARG A 1130 18.86 58.43 11.83
N ASN A 1131 20.05 58.92 11.48
CA ASN A 1131 21.19 59.35 12.32
C ASN A 1131 21.46 58.84 13.77
N ASP A 1132 20.93 57.72 14.24
CA ASP A 1132 21.12 57.30 15.65
C ASP A 1132 22.46 56.61 15.97
N PHE A 1133 23.32 56.30 14.98
CA PHE A 1133 24.66 55.75 15.23
C PHE A 1133 25.82 56.76 15.11
N ARG A 1134 25.54 58.00 14.65
CA ARG A 1134 26.54 59.06 14.61
C ARG A 1134 26.61 59.87 15.91
N GLU A 1135 25.56 59.87 16.73
CA GLU A 1135 25.56 60.53 18.05
C GLU A 1135 26.22 59.68 19.16
N LEU A 1136 26.24 58.34 19.02
CA LEU A 1136 26.91 57.42 19.97
C LEU A 1136 28.44 57.35 19.84
N ARG A 1137 29.03 57.98 18.80
CA ARG A 1137 30.50 58.06 18.61
C ARG A 1137 31.07 59.47 18.72
N GLN A 1138 30.24 60.48 18.99
CA GLN A 1138 30.69 61.87 19.17
C GLN A 1138 30.65 62.35 20.63
N THR A 1139 30.26 61.52 21.59
CA THR A 1139 30.38 61.85 23.01
C THR A 1139 31.79 61.52 23.54
N PRO A 1140 32.47 62.47 24.20
CA PRO A 1140 33.87 62.32 24.65
C PRO A 1140 34.07 61.38 25.86
N SER A 1141 33.07 60.58 26.25
CA SER A 1141 33.08 59.77 27.48
C SER A 1141 33.39 58.27 27.31
N ALA A 1142 33.50 57.74 26.08
CA ALA A 1142 33.84 56.31 25.86
C ALA A 1142 35.29 56.07 25.41
N ARG A 1143 36.19 57.04 25.65
CA ARG A 1143 37.64 56.87 25.50
C ARG A 1143 38.26 56.45 26.82
N GLN A 1144 38.21 55.16 27.17
CA GLN A 1144 39.15 54.61 28.15
C GLN A 1144 39.60 53.19 27.78
N ASN A 1145 40.93 53.09 27.63
CA ASN A 1145 41.79 51.93 27.80
C ASN A 1145 41.75 50.78 26.78
N THR A 1146 42.48 51.04 25.70
CA THR A 1146 43.67 50.29 25.28
C THR A 1146 44.18 49.23 26.27
N SER A 1147 44.43 48.00 25.79
CA SER A 1147 45.79 47.43 25.86
C SER A 1147 46.01 46.25 24.89
N ARG A 1148 47.03 46.42 24.04
CA ARG A 1148 47.98 45.43 23.48
C ARG A 1148 47.65 44.61 22.22
N MET A 1149 48.19 45.14 21.10
CA MET A 1149 49.36 44.67 20.29
C MET A 1149 49.27 43.40 19.42
N PRO A 1150 50.05 43.36 18.31
CA PRO A 1150 49.65 42.78 17.03
C PRO A 1150 50.12 41.32 16.85
N SER A 1151 49.26 40.46 16.31
CA SER A 1151 49.67 39.11 15.91
C SER A 1151 50.36 39.13 14.55
N LEU A 1152 51.62 38.71 14.56
CA LEU A 1152 52.40 38.32 13.39
C LEU A 1152 51.67 37.23 12.58
N HIS A 1153 51.58 37.44 11.28
CA HIS A 1153 51.45 36.35 10.31
C HIS A 1153 52.83 35.73 10.11
N VAL A 1154 53.08 34.57 10.71
CA VAL A 1154 53.98 33.53 10.18
C VAL A 1154 53.47 32.16 10.62
N ASP A 1155 53.46 31.24 9.67
CA ASP A 1155 53.22 29.80 9.72
C ASP A 1155 53.48 29.09 11.06
N GLN A 1156 52.50 28.29 11.50
CA GLN A 1156 52.76 27.07 12.27
C GLN A 1156 51.57 26.11 12.19
N PHE A 1157 51.75 25.05 11.40
CA PHE A 1157 50.94 23.84 11.42
C PHE A 1157 51.35 23.00 12.63
N GLU A 1158 50.40 22.64 13.48
CA GLU A 1158 50.50 21.47 14.35
C GLU A 1158 49.19 20.67 14.31
N PHE A 1159 49.33 19.40 13.95
CA PHE A 1159 48.31 18.37 14.04
C PHE A 1159 47.99 18.09 15.52
N GLY A 1160 46.70 18.08 15.87
CA GLY A 1160 46.22 17.68 17.19
C GLY A 1160 44.90 16.91 17.07
N LEU A 1161 44.94 15.65 17.50
CA LEU A 1161 43.81 14.71 17.56
C LEU A 1161 42.73 15.16 18.56
N ALA A 1162 41.47 14.90 18.14
CA ALA A 1162 40.24 14.70 18.92
C ALA A 1162 39.73 15.84 19.83
N THR A 1163 38.53 16.35 19.53
CA THR A 1163 37.45 16.53 20.52
C THR A 1163 36.11 16.84 19.84
N SER A 1164 35.09 16.09 20.24
CA SER A 1164 33.67 16.16 19.87
C SER A 1164 33.00 17.47 20.31
N SER A 1165 32.25 18.13 19.41
CA SER A 1165 31.29 19.22 19.67
C SER A 1165 30.37 19.42 18.44
N PRO A 1166 29.17 20.03 18.59
CA PRO A 1166 27.92 19.55 18.02
C PRO A 1166 27.71 19.88 16.53
N HIS A 1167 26.99 18.99 15.84
CA HIS A 1167 26.56 19.16 14.45
C HIS A 1167 25.67 20.39 14.28
N VAL A 1168 26.23 21.42 13.65
CA VAL A 1168 25.46 22.45 12.94
C VAL A 1168 25.39 22.00 11.49
N GLN A 1169 24.21 21.58 11.03
CA GLN A 1169 23.95 21.31 9.61
C GLN A 1169 24.08 22.62 8.81
N PRO A 1170 24.98 22.71 7.81
CA PRO A 1170 24.91 23.77 6.82
C PRO A 1170 23.81 23.41 5.80
N GLN A 1171 22.87 24.33 5.56
CA GLN A 1171 22.00 24.26 4.37
C GLN A 1171 22.88 24.36 3.12
N ILE A 1172 22.95 23.28 2.35
CA ILE A 1172 23.64 23.24 1.05
C ILE A 1172 22.70 23.78 -0.02
N ASP A 1173 23.18 24.75 -0.77
CA ASP A 1173 22.53 25.37 -1.93
C ASP A 1173 22.38 24.32 -3.06
N PRO A 1174 21.17 24.07 -3.61
CA PRO A 1174 20.93 23.01 -4.59
C PRO A 1174 21.67 23.20 -5.92
N SER A 1175 22.31 24.35 -6.13
CA SER A 1175 23.13 24.64 -7.32
C SER A 1175 24.53 23.99 -7.32
N VAL A 1176 24.96 23.38 -6.21
CA VAL A 1176 26.31 22.79 -6.06
C VAL A 1176 26.31 21.24 -6.18
N VAL A 1177 25.15 20.59 -6.16
CA VAL A 1177 25.02 19.12 -6.20
C VAL A 1177 25.36 18.52 -7.58
N GLY A 1178 25.37 19.33 -8.65
CA GLY A 1178 25.63 18.87 -10.03
C GLY A 1178 27.08 18.47 -10.35
N LEU A 1179 28.01 18.44 -9.38
CA LEU A 1179 29.44 18.21 -9.61
C LEU A 1179 30.10 17.20 -8.65
N GLN A 1180 29.34 16.33 -7.99
CA GLN A 1180 29.92 15.12 -7.39
C GLN A 1180 29.90 13.99 -8.43
N PRO A 1181 31.06 13.43 -8.83
CA PRO A 1181 31.13 12.41 -9.87
C PRO A 1181 30.59 11.03 -9.47
N PHE A 1182 30.22 10.83 -8.21
CA PHE A 1182 29.75 9.54 -7.69
C PHE A 1182 28.32 9.69 -7.18
N GLY A 1183 27.35 9.47 -8.06
CA GLY A 1183 25.97 9.20 -7.66
C GLY A 1183 25.87 7.77 -7.15
N LEU A 1184 26.15 7.57 -5.85
CA LEU A 1184 26.11 6.24 -5.23
C LEU A 1184 24.66 5.73 -5.17
N GLY A 1185 24.20 5.09 -6.25
CA GLY A 1185 23.08 4.15 -6.28
C GLY A 1185 23.52 2.72 -5.92
N PRO A 1186 22.60 1.79 -5.63
CA PRO A 1186 22.89 0.42 -5.20
C PRO A 1186 23.75 -0.34 -6.23
N PRO A 1187 24.68 -1.22 -5.76
CA PRO A 1187 24.36 -2.37 -4.92
C PRO A 1187 25.26 -2.43 -3.68
N PHE A 1188 24.74 -1.97 -2.55
CA PHE A 1188 25.36 -2.18 -1.25
C PHE A 1188 24.36 -2.93 -0.38
N SER A 1189 24.50 -4.25 -0.31
CA SER A 1189 23.87 -5.01 0.77
C SER A 1189 24.70 -4.81 2.03
N MET A 1190 24.21 -4.04 3.00
CA MET A 1190 24.75 -4.13 4.36
C MET A 1190 24.22 -5.42 4.98
N SER A 1191 25.09 -6.42 5.10
CA SER A 1191 24.89 -7.60 5.95
C SER A 1191 25.60 -7.40 7.28
#